data_AF-A0A848UHU3-F1
#
_entry.id   AF-A0A848UHU3-F1
#
_cell.length_a   1.000
_cell.length_b   1.000
_cell.length_c   1.000
_cell.angle_alpha   90.00
_cell.angle_beta   90.00
_cell.angle_gamma   90.00
#
_symmetry.space_group_name_H-M   'P 1'
#
loop_
_entity.id
_entity.type
_entity.pdbx_description
1 polymer ?
#
loop_
_entity_poly.entity_id
_entity_poly.type
_entity_poly.pdbx_seq_one_letter_code
_entity_poly.pdbx_strand_id
1 'polypeptide(L)'
;MVAAVAVTAGIALGPAATPASAISAGDDWRSIVNTYRAMSGLDPVTENTTWSSQGQAHSCYMLQNGISHDEQPGNPGYTEGGDIAGNSGNVAVSSSVTADARKHIDLWMTGPFHAIGILRHSLRVSGFGLCQQSSTPTPWHSGGTLDVIRGIDSSVPRPSTPTLFPGDGATVPLHSFITEFPNPMTMCGWSGSAGLPLIAMMPSTVTTASTSITGPSGPMQTCTLHKNNVGDPTASSILGGDNAVIVMPRQPLADGTYTATVNSDGGNVTWSFTVDRDAPLTAEEPAPEPVPDTAPAAGETKFEPVSPFRLVDSRTNKGTTRLRANRTTRIAVGGSDRAAVSANFVAIHPDGYGYITAYNCTAELPEVSTLNYGPGQVVANQAVVPLDDGDLCVYSKVGVDLVIDVNGYFRTAADNSFHPVSPSRLLDSRNTTRLAPGQERKLRVAGSGAAAPGSASSVALNVTVVLPDAHGHLQVYPCGVSSSSEISTLNYTPDDVARPNSVLVPVGTNGDICLRSLKGADVIVDYTGYFAPGTGLDFVPLDPIRMFDSRSTNSGLNESTGGDRVNAGRTVRIPIAGVRGVPADATAVSVNLTATNATKGSFLTAFPCGPRPNTSNVNIVPWEAASANGATVKLSSDGDLCVYVLDEVHVIVDINGVYL
;
A
#
# COMPACT_ATOMS: atom_id res chain seq x y z
N MET A 1 19.64 19.38 20.25
CA MET A 1 20.07 20.79 20.39
C MET A 1 19.20 21.60 19.45
N VAL A 2 18.53 22.63 19.96
CA VAL A 2 17.43 23.29 19.28
C VAL A 2 17.68 24.80 19.16
N ALA A 3 17.03 25.41 18.17
CA ALA A 3 17.26 26.73 17.59
C ALA A 3 16.19 27.78 18.02
N ALA A 4 16.53 29.08 18.12
CA ALA A 4 15.63 30.14 18.63
C ALA A 4 15.62 31.45 17.78
N VAL A 5 14.46 32.12 17.59
CA VAL A 5 14.24 33.19 16.56
C VAL A 5 13.17 34.26 16.93
N ALA A 6 13.28 35.50 16.41
CA ALA A 6 12.29 36.59 16.55
C ALA A 6 12.03 37.50 15.32
N VAL A 7 10.85 38.15 15.22
CA VAL A 7 10.41 39.03 14.09
C VAL A 7 9.80 40.40 14.53
N THR A 8 9.98 41.45 13.70
CA THR A 8 9.31 42.78 13.76
C THR A 8 8.43 43.05 12.51
N ALA A 9 7.31 43.77 12.67
CA ALA A 9 6.09 43.64 11.84
C ALA A 9 6.00 44.48 10.53
N GLY A 10 5.26 43.94 9.54
CA GLY A 10 4.44 44.70 8.58
C GLY A 10 4.05 43.91 7.31
N ILE A 11 2.74 43.74 7.04
CA ILE A 11 2.02 43.92 5.75
C ILE A 11 0.54 43.46 5.89
N ALA A 12 -0.39 44.19 5.23
CA ALA A 12 -1.85 44.08 5.32
C ALA A 12 -2.48 43.28 4.15
N LEU A 13 -3.69 42.70 4.37
CA LEU A 13 -4.45 41.88 3.41
C LEU A 13 -5.75 42.56 2.92
N GLY A 14 -6.15 42.31 1.67
CA GLY A 14 -7.42 42.72 1.04
C GLY A 14 -8.41 41.55 0.84
N PRO A 15 -9.69 41.81 0.44
CA PRO A 15 -10.83 40.93 0.74
C PRO A 15 -11.13 39.84 -0.30
N ALA A 16 -11.89 38.84 0.15
CA ALA A 16 -12.13 37.51 -0.43
C ALA A 16 -13.27 37.40 -1.46
N ALA A 17 -13.24 36.32 -2.25
CA ALA A 17 -14.39 35.69 -2.91
C ALA A 17 -14.26 34.15 -2.94
N THR A 18 -15.38 33.45 -2.78
CA THR A 18 -15.57 31.96 -2.83
C THR A 18 -16.37 31.58 -4.09
N PRO A 19 -16.58 30.28 -4.48
CA PRO A 19 -16.30 29.01 -3.77
C PRO A 19 -15.73 27.82 -4.60
N ALA A 20 -15.08 26.86 -3.93
CA ALA A 20 -15.22 25.40 -4.05
C ALA A 20 -14.42 24.74 -2.89
N SER A 21 -14.95 23.71 -2.26
CA SER A 21 -14.51 23.21 -0.95
C SER A 21 -13.09 22.59 -0.95
N ALA A 22 -12.08 23.43 -0.77
CA ALA A 22 -10.76 23.06 -0.26
C ALA A 22 -10.77 23.13 1.28
N ILE A 23 -10.04 22.23 1.94
CA ILE A 23 -9.83 22.30 3.40
C ILE A 23 -9.03 23.59 3.68
N SER A 24 -9.72 24.67 4.10
CA SER A 24 -9.04 25.91 4.47
C SER A 24 -8.25 25.68 5.76
N ALA A 25 -6.93 25.87 5.72
CA ALA A 25 -6.04 25.89 6.88
C ALA A 25 -6.31 27.11 7.79
N GLY A 26 -7.53 27.20 8.33
CA GLY A 26 -7.96 28.23 9.27
C GLY A 26 -7.62 27.81 10.71
N ASP A 27 -6.68 28.52 11.32
CA ASP A 27 -6.35 28.60 12.74
C ASP A 27 -5.93 27.33 13.53
N ASP A 28 -6.06 26.12 12.98
CA ASP A 28 -5.53 24.89 13.60
C ASP A 28 -4.05 24.67 13.21
N TRP A 29 -3.14 24.81 14.18
CA TRP A 29 -1.70 24.55 14.02
C TRP A 29 -1.42 23.21 13.36
N ARG A 30 -2.23 22.19 13.64
CA ARG A 30 -2.05 20.83 13.13
C ARG A 30 -2.31 20.77 11.63
N SER A 31 -3.33 21.49 11.14
CA SER A 31 -3.62 21.57 9.71
C SER A 31 -2.43 22.21 8.95
N ILE A 32 -1.82 23.23 9.51
CA ILE A 32 -0.66 23.93 8.93
C ILE A 32 0.56 23.00 8.86
N VAL A 33 0.91 22.36 9.98
CA VAL A 33 2.02 21.39 10.04
C VAL A 33 1.78 20.25 9.06
N ASN A 34 0.59 19.67 9.06
CA ASN A 34 0.26 18.55 8.18
C ASN A 34 0.23 18.95 6.71
N THR A 35 -0.08 20.21 6.40
CA THR A 35 0.01 20.72 5.04
C THR A 35 1.45 20.75 4.55
N TYR A 36 2.39 21.30 5.34
CA TYR A 36 3.80 21.28 4.97
C TYR A 36 4.39 19.86 4.88
N ARG A 37 3.95 18.96 5.77
CA ARG A 37 4.34 17.55 5.72
C ARG A 37 3.82 16.86 4.47
N ALA A 38 2.55 17.07 4.12
CA ALA A 38 1.94 16.52 2.92
C ALA A 38 2.61 17.04 1.64
N MET A 39 2.97 18.34 1.58
CA MET A 39 3.75 18.89 0.47
C MET A 39 5.07 18.15 0.26
N SER A 40 5.67 17.60 1.32
CA SER A 40 6.91 16.82 1.29
C SER A 40 6.69 15.30 1.19
N GLY A 41 5.46 14.84 0.94
CA GLY A 41 5.12 13.42 0.84
C GLY A 41 5.16 12.65 2.17
N LEU A 42 4.91 13.33 3.29
CA LEU A 42 5.02 12.75 4.63
C LEU A 42 3.64 12.54 5.28
N ASP A 43 3.53 11.47 6.06
CA ASP A 43 2.36 11.19 6.89
C ASP A 43 2.03 12.36 7.84
N PRO A 44 0.74 12.62 8.11
CA PRO A 44 0.35 13.64 9.08
C PRO A 44 0.77 13.29 10.52
N VAL A 45 0.95 14.30 11.36
CA VAL A 45 1.07 14.12 12.81
C VAL A 45 -0.30 14.19 13.49
N THR A 46 -0.42 13.43 14.57
CA THR A 46 -1.53 13.51 15.53
C THR A 46 -1.16 14.41 16.71
N GLU A 47 -2.18 15.00 17.35
CA GLU A 47 -1.96 15.88 18.50
C GLU A 47 -1.91 15.11 19.82
N ASN A 48 -0.94 15.46 20.66
CA ASN A 48 -0.94 15.17 22.09
C ASN A 48 -1.26 16.46 22.86
N THR A 49 -2.49 16.55 23.38
CA THR A 49 -3.00 17.76 24.05
C THR A 49 -2.24 18.12 25.34
N THR A 50 -1.63 17.14 26.00
CA THR A 50 -0.75 17.38 27.16
C THR A 50 0.50 18.13 26.70
N TRP A 51 1.10 17.73 25.59
CA TRP A 51 2.28 18.41 25.04
C TRP A 51 1.93 19.80 24.50
N SER A 52 0.75 19.98 23.92
CA SER A 52 0.24 21.31 23.53
C SER A 52 0.12 22.25 24.74
N SER A 53 -0.42 21.76 25.86
CA SER A 53 -0.54 22.53 27.11
C SER A 53 0.83 22.90 27.70
N GLN A 54 1.78 21.96 27.65
CA GLN A 54 3.17 22.19 28.06
C GLN A 54 3.88 23.21 27.15
N GLY A 55 3.70 23.11 25.84
CA GLY A 55 4.21 24.09 24.87
C GLY A 55 3.65 25.48 25.13
N GLN A 56 2.39 25.60 25.55
CA GLN A 56 1.78 26.89 25.87
C GLN A 56 2.40 27.50 27.13
N ALA A 57 2.65 26.68 28.16
CA ALA A 57 3.35 27.13 29.35
C ALA A 57 4.74 27.69 28.99
N HIS A 58 5.50 26.97 28.15
CA HIS A 58 6.81 27.42 27.67
C HIS A 58 6.74 28.70 26.85
N SER A 59 5.76 28.80 25.96
CA SER A 59 5.51 30.01 25.17
C SER A 59 5.26 31.22 26.07
N CYS A 60 4.49 31.07 27.14
CA CYS A 60 4.26 32.14 28.11
C CYS A 60 5.50 32.46 28.96
N TYR A 61 6.30 31.45 29.30
CA TYR A 61 7.58 31.64 29.99
C TYR A 61 8.52 32.52 29.16
N MET A 62 8.63 32.29 27.84
CA MET A 62 9.49 33.09 26.96
C MET A 62 9.07 34.57 26.91
N LEU A 63 7.77 34.85 26.99
CA LEU A 63 7.28 36.24 27.02
C LEU A 63 7.71 36.99 28.29
N GLN A 64 7.95 36.26 29.39
CA GLN A 64 8.37 36.83 30.67
C GLN A 64 9.89 36.90 30.84
N ASN A 65 10.61 35.96 30.23
CA ASN A 65 12.03 35.73 30.55
C ASN A 65 12.98 35.87 29.35
N GLY A 66 12.44 36.03 28.13
CA GLY A 66 13.20 36.06 26.89
C GLY A 66 13.21 34.70 26.19
N ILE A 67 13.73 34.69 24.96
CA ILE A 67 13.72 33.50 24.10
C ILE A 67 14.76 32.50 24.61
N SER A 68 14.32 31.26 24.85
CA SER A 68 15.15 30.17 25.33
C SER A 68 14.48 28.84 25.00
N HIS A 69 15.24 27.75 24.98
CA HIS A 69 14.68 26.39 25.06
C HIS A 69 14.52 25.92 26.51
N ASP A 70 15.41 26.38 27.39
CA ASP A 70 15.42 25.99 28.80
C ASP A 70 14.64 26.99 29.64
N GLU A 71 13.84 26.46 30.57
CA GLU A 71 13.28 27.24 31.67
C GLU A 71 14.17 27.15 32.90
N GLN A 72 14.28 28.24 33.65
CA GLN A 72 15.08 28.29 34.87
C GLN A 72 14.15 28.18 36.08
N PRO A 73 14.30 27.14 36.93
CA PRO A 73 13.50 27.01 38.15
C PRO A 73 13.56 28.26 39.02
N GLY A 74 12.38 28.74 39.43
CA GLY A 74 12.23 29.95 40.26
C GLY A 74 11.97 31.25 39.48
N ASN A 75 12.13 31.25 38.16
CA ASN A 75 11.70 32.37 37.32
C ASN A 75 10.17 32.41 37.18
N PRO A 76 9.56 33.60 37.00
CA PRO A 76 8.14 33.74 36.73
C PRO A 76 7.69 32.90 35.53
N GLY A 77 6.58 32.17 35.70
CA GLY A 77 6.01 31.32 34.66
C GLY A 77 6.67 29.95 34.50
N TYR A 78 7.68 29.60 35.29
CA TYR A 78 8.34 28.29 35.22
C TYR A 78 7.36 27.13 35.46
N THR A 79 7.44 26.11 34.61
CA THR A 79 6.79 24.81 34.80
C THR A 79 7.70 23.68 34.33
N GLU A 80 7.70 22.54 35.04
CA GLU A 80 8.47 21.35 34.61
C GLU A 80 8.03 20.87 33.23
N GLY A 81 6.72 20.91 32.96
CA GLY A 81 6.19 20.56 31.64
C GLY A 81 6.64 21.52 30.53
N GLY A 82 6.68 22.82 30.79
CA GLY A 82 7.14 23.84 29.85
C GLY A 82 8.62 23.68 29.51
N ASP A 83 9.47 23.43 30.52
CA ASP A 83 10.89 23.14 30.31
C ASP A 83 11.11 21.93 29.38
N ILE A 84 10.34 20.84 29.61
CA ILE A 84 10.37 19.67 28.74
C ILE A 84 9.94 20.03 27.30
N ALA A 85 8.89 20.84 27.14
CA ALA A 85 8.40 21.23 25.82
C ALA A 85 9.38 22.12 25.06
N GLY A 86 9.99 23.10 25.74
CA GLY A 86 11.04 23.95 25.15
C GLY A 86 12.25 23.16 24.67
N ASN A 87 12.73 22.22 25.49
CA ASN A 87 13.83 21.32 25.15
C ASN A 87 13.52 20.33 23.99
N SER A 88 12.25 20.08 23.74
CA SER A 88 11.77 19.10 22.75
C SER A 88 11.24 19.72 21.46
N GLY A 89 11.23 21.05 21.35
CA GLY A 89 10.44 21.72 20.33
C GLY A 89 11.11 22.93 19.69
N ASN A 90 10.64 23.26 18.50
CA ASN A 90 10.92 24.54 17.88
C ASN A 90 10.31 25.66 18.73
N VAL A 91 11.06 26.74 18.98
CA VAL A 91 10.59 27.90 19.75
C VAL A 91 10.74 29.19 18.95
N ALA A 92 9.79 30.09 19.08
CA ALA A 92 9.83 31.40 18.45
C ALA A 92 9.01 32.41 19.25
N VAL A 93 9.35 33.70 19.07
CA VAL A 93 8.57 34.81 19.62
C VAL A 93 8.36 35.90 18.58
N SER A 94 7.35 36.74 18.82
CA SER A 94 7.03 37.89 17.99
C SER A 94 6.76 39.11 18.87
N SER A 95 7.20 40.27 18.38
CA SER A 95 6.82 41.57 18.93
C SER A 95 5.35 41.93 18.63
N SER A 96 4.67 41.16 17.77
CA SER A 96 3.24 41.34 17.51
C SER A 96 2.41 40.41 18.40
N VAL A 97 1.49 40.97 19.17
CA VAL A 97 0.51 40.19 19.95
C VAL A 97 -0.41 39.36 19.04
N THR A 98 -0.59 39.79 17.78
CA THR A 98 -1.44 39.13 16.77
C THR A 98 -0.70 38.08 15.95
N ALA A 99 0.52 37.70 16.35
CA ALA A 99 1.17 36.55 15.72
C ALA A 99 0.52 35.26 16.20
N ASP A 100 -0.15 34.58 15.27
CA ASP A 100 -0.87 33.32 15.46
C ASP A 100 0.05 32.11 15.21
N ALA A 101 -0.53 30.91 15.28
CA ALA A 101 0.19 29.66 15.02
C ALA A 101 0.85 29.66 13.64
N ARG A 102 0.16 30.18 12.62
CA ARG A 102 0.63 30.18 11.24
C ARG A 102 1.90 30.99 11.08
N LYS A 103 1.97 32.19 11.66
CA LYS A 103 3.18 33.02 11.57
C LYS A 103 4.40 32.37 12.21
N HIS A 104 4.22 31.67 13.32
CA HIS A 104 5.32 30.94 13.98
C HIS A 104 5.76 29.71 13.18
N ILE A 105 4.81 28.94 12.65
CA ILE A 105 5.12 27.75 11.83
C ILE A 105 5.78 28.15 10.50
N ASP A 106 5.29 29.17 9.83
CA ASP A 106 5.90 29.68 8.59
C ASP A 106 7.32 30.17 8.84
N LEU A 107 7.55 30.87 9.95
CA LEU A 107 8.90 31.28 10.37
C LEU A 107 9.83 30.07 10.48
N TRP A 108 9.41 29.01 11.17
CA TRP A 108 10.18 27.78 11.27
C TRP A 108 10.37 27.07 9.93
N MET A 109 9.40 27.13 9.01
CA MET A 109 9.56 26.56 7.67
C MET A 109 10.51 27.39 6.78
N THR A 110 10.74 28.67 7.09
CA THR A 110 11.81 29.46 6.43
C THR A 110 13.20 29.25 7.02
N GLY A 111 13.31 28.61 8.21
CA GLY A 111 14.56 28.25 8.87
C GLY A 111 14.88 26.76 8.66
N PRO A 112 15.93 26.38 7.91
CA PRO A 112 16.17 24.99 7.55
C PRO A 112 16.34 24.03 8.74
N PHE A 113 16.94 24.46 9.84
CA PHE A 113 17.15 23.60 11.01
C PHE A 113 15.85 23.34 11.77
N HIS A 114 14.98 24.33 11.90
CA HIS A 114 13.63 24.16 12.45
C HIS A 114 12.74 23.31 11.53
N ALA A 115 12.77 23.58 10.23
CA ALA A 115 11.97 22.89 9.23
C ALA A 115 12.28 21.39 9.18
N ILE A 116 13.56 20.98 9.30
CA ILE A 116 13.96 19.56 9.37
C ILE A 116 13.22 18.81 10.48
N GLY A 117 13.03 19.43 11.65
CA GLY A 117 12.27 18.81 12.74
C GLY A 117 10.82 18.51 12.36
N ILE A 118 10.16 19.46 11.70
CA ILE A 118 8.76 19.36 11.24
C ILE A 118 8.63 18.31 10.12
N LEU A 119 9.61 18.25 9.23
CA LEU A 119 9.65 17.39 8.05
C LEU A 119 10.26 16.00 8.32
N ARG A 120 10.56 15.67 9.58
CA ARG A 120 11.14 14.37 9.90
C ARG A 120 10.17 13.25 9.57
N HIS A 121 10.62 12.28 8.76
CA HIS A 121 9.82 11.15 8.28
C HIS A 121 9.25 10.28 9.40
N SER A 122 9.90 10.24 10.57
CA SER A 122 9.52 9.42 11.72
C SER A 122 8.68 10.17 12.76
N LEU A 123 8.43 11.47 12.60
CA LEU A 123 7.54 12.21 13.50
C LEU A 123 6.08 11.75 13.26
N ARG A 124 5.38 11.30 14.31
CA ARG A 124 3.98 10.80 14.24
C ARG A 124 3.03 11.51 15.20
N VAL A 125 3.57 12.02 16.30
CA VAL A 125 2.81 12.74 17.34
C VAL A 125 3.49 14.09 17.58
N SER A 126 2.72 15.14 17.82
CA SER A 126 3.25 16.47 18.14
C SER A 126 2.31 17.21 19.08
N GLY A 127 2.75 18.36 19.59
CA GLY A 127 1.92 19.30 20.35
C GLY A 127 2.42 20.71 20.13
N PHE A 128 1.49 21.66 20.02
CA PHE A 128 1.79 23.08 19.82
C PHE A 128 1.11 23.91 20.88
N GLY A 129 1.83 24.87 21.42
CA GLY A 129 1.27 25.86 22.33
C GLY A 129 1.57 27.28 21.87
N LEU A 130 0.55 28.13 21.96
CA LEU A 130 0.63 29.56 21.67
C LEU A 130 0.35 30.35 22.94
N CYS A 131 1.17 31.36 23.21
CA CYS A 131 0.90 32.35 24.24
C CYS A 131 0.92 33.75 23.63
N GLN A 132 -0.10 34.56 23.93
CA GLN A 132 -0.22 35.94 23.46
C GLN A 132 -0.52 36.85 24.65
N GLN A 133 0.27 37.90 24.83
CA GLN A 133 0.14 38.85 25.94
C GLN A 133 0.42 40.28 25.47
N SER A 134 -0.52 41.18 25.73
CA SER A 134 -0.42 42.60 25.32
C SER A 134 0.61 43.39 26.11
N SER A 135 0.99 42.94 27.30
CA SER A 135 1.97 43.59 28.17
C SER A 135 2.87 42.54 28.80
N THR A 136 4.16 42.65 28.53
CA THR A 136 5.19 41.70 28.94
C THR A 136 6.44 42.46 29.39
N PRO A 137 7.28 41.88 30.26
CA PRO A 137 8.55 42.50 30.67
C PRO A 137 9.64 42.43 29.58
N THR A 138 9.38 41.71 28.49
CA THR A 138 10.26 41.59 27.31
C THR A 138 9.65 42.32 26.12
N PRO A 139 10.38 42.52 25.00
CA PRO A 139 9.82 43.07 23.76
C PRO A 139 8.81 42.15 23.04
N TRP A 140 8.52 40.97 23.60
CA TRP A 140 7.77 39.91 22.94
C TRP A 140 6.35 39.84 23.45
N HIS A 141 5.40 39.73 22.52
CA HIS A 141 3.97 39.76 22.80
C HIS A 141 3.23 38.49 22.32
N SER A 142 3.90 37.65 21.53
CA SER A 142 3.40 36.32 21.16
C SER A 142 4.56 35.33 21.12
N GLY A 143 4.36 34.11 21.59
CA GLY A 143 5.33 33.03 21.61
C GLY A 143 4.70 31.72 21.17
N GLY A 144 5.46 30.91 20.44
CA GLY A 144 5.04 29.58 19.99
C GLY A 144 6.08 28.52 20.33
N THR A 145 5.61 27.34 20.72
CA THR A 145 6.43 26.15 20.97
C THR A 145 5.78 24.95 20.27
N LEU A 146 6.50 24.31 19.34
CA LEU A 146 6.05 23.12 18.61
C LEU A 146 6.96 21.93 18.90
N ASP A 147 6.42 20.85 19.45
CA ASP A 147 7.18 19.63 19.69
C ASP A 147 7.53 18.90 18.39
N VAL A 148 8.82 18.67 18.16
CA VAL A 148 9.33 17.99 16.96
C VAL A 148 10.25 16.83 17.30
N ILE A 149 10.31 16.42 18.58
CA ILE A 149 11.26 15.44 19.09
C ILE A 149 10.56 14.28 19.81
N ARG A 150 9.66 14.55 20.76
CA ARG A 150 9.10 13.49 21.64
C ARG A 150 8.21 12.50 20.90
N GLY A 151 7.62 12.91 19.78
CA GLY A 151 6.76 12.04 18.97
C GLY A 151 7.46 11.37 17.79
N ILE A 152 8.78 11.28 17.80
CA ILE A 152 9.55 10.50 16.83
C ILE A 152 9.38 9.00 17.14
N ASP A 153 8.90 8.26 16.15
CA ASP A 153 8.84 6.80 16.17
C ASP A 153 10.05 6.20 15.44
N SER A 154 11.02 5.69 16.20
CA SER A 154 12.26 5.11 15.66
C SER A 154 12.06 3.77 14.95
N SER A 155 10.88 3.16 15.03
CA SER A 155 10.55 1.94 14.28
C SER A 155 10.21 2.22 12.81
N VAL A 156 9.87 3.47 12.47
CA VAL A 156 9.60 3.88 11.10
C VAL A 156 10.91 3.90 10.30
N PRO A 157 11.04 3.08 9.24
CA PRO A 157 12.25 3.08 8.43
C PRO A 157 12.37 4.40 7.65
N ARG A 158 13.62 4.81 7.40
CA ARG A 158 13.90 5.96 6.54
C ARG A 158 13.36 5.70 5.12
N PRO A 159 12.73 6.70 4.47
CA PRO A 159 12.28 6.59 3.09
C PRO A 159 13.41 6.20 2.13
N SER A 160 13.08 5.39 1.12
CA SER A 160 14.00 5.03 0.04
C SER A 160 14.17 6.15 -0.99
N THR A 161 13.28 7.13 -1.00
CA THR A 161 13.33 8.35 -1.80
C THR A 161 13.65 9.56 -0.91
N PRO A 162 14.29 10.62 -1.43
CA PRO A 162 14.56 11.83 -0.66
C PRO A 162 13.26 12.53 -0.23
N THR A 163 13.24 13.07 0.99
CA THR A 163 12.19 14.00 1.43
C THR A 163 12.61 15.43 1.04
N LEU A 164 11.73 16.13 0.31
CA LEU A 164 12.04 17.42 -0.31
C LEU A 164 11.17 18.54 0.26
N PHE A 165 11.76 19.71 0.47
CA PHE A 165 11.01 20.93 0.79
C PHE A 165 11.58 22.15 0.03
N PRO A 166 10.72 22.94 -0.63
CA PRO A 166 9.36 22.58 -1.07
C PRO A 166 9.38 21.25 -1.85
N GLY A 167 8.32 20.45 -1.73
CA GLY A 167 8.26 19.15 -2.38
C GLY A 167 8.15 19.22 -3.90
N ASP A 168 8.35 18.10 -4.57
CA ASP A 168 8.24 18.02 -6.02
C ASP A 168 6.79 18.30 -6.47
N GLY A 169 6.64 19.22 -7.42
CA GLY A 169 5.36 19.74 -7.89
C GLY A 169 4.64 20.69 -6.93
N ALA A 170 5.13 20.91 -5.70
CA ALA A 170 4.42 21.69 -4.71
C ALA A 170 4.41 23.20 -5.00
N THR A 171 3.32 23.89 -4.63
CA THR A 171 3.24 25.35 -4.60
C THR A 171 3.39 25.86 -3.16
N VAL A 172 4.31 26.80 -2.92
CA VAL A 172 4.63 27.34 -1.59
C VAL A 172 4.50 28.87 -1.55
N PRO A 173 3.88 29.46 -0.51
CA PRO A 173 3.79 30.92 -0.36
C PRO A 173 5.05 31.55 0.24
N LEU A 174 5.95 30.74 0.79
CA LEU A 174 7.23 31.17 1.34
C LEU A 174 8.26 31.42 0.23
N HIS A 175 9.03 32.50 0.36
CA HIS A 175 9.95 32.91 -0.71
C HIS A 175 11.33 33.37 -0.22
N SER A 176 11.54 33.54 1.08
CA SER A 176 12.79 34.05 1.65
C SER A 176 13.11 33.44 3.00
N PHE A 177 14.41 33.30 3.28
CA PHE A 177 14.91 33.10 4.64
C PHE A 177 14.63 34.34 5.50
N ILE A 178 14.04 34.15 6.67
CA ILE A 178 13.70 35.25 7.59
C ILE A 178 14.77 35.38 8.68
N THR A 179 14.88 34.38 9.56
CA THR A 179 15.92 34.32 10.59
C THR A 179 15.94 32.93 11.24
N GLU A 180 17.11 32.54 11.76
CA GLU A 180 17.36 31.27 12.43
C GLU A 180 18.65 31.34 13.25
N PHE A 181 18.73 30.58 14.34
CA PHE A 181 19.97 30.33 15.07
C PHE A 181 20.14 28.82 15.33
N PRO A 182 21.22 28.14 14.91
CA PRO A 182 22.38 28.65 14.18
C PRO A 182 22.00 29.29 12.85
N ASN A 183 22.77 30.30 12.40
CA ASN A 183 22.36 31.09 11.24
C ASN A 183 22.98 30.54 9.93
N PRO A 184 22.19 29.96 9.00
CA PRO A 184 22.70 29.40 7.75
C PRO A 184 23.31 30.46 6.81
N MET A 185 22.87 31.72 6.87
CA MET A 185 23.47 32.81 6.09
C MET A 185 24.93 33.04 6.47
N THR A 186 25.23 33.00 7.75
CA THR A 186 26.61 33.18 8.24
C THR A 186 27.50 32.02 7.82
N MET A 187 26.97 30.80 7.75
CA MET A 187 27.68 29.62 7.24
C MET A 187 27.99 29.74 5.74
N CYS A 188 27.12 30.41 4.99
CA CYS A 188 27.36 30.75 3.59
C CYS A 188 28.30 31.96 3.39
N GLY A 189 28.75 32.60 4.47
CA GLY A 189 29.52 33.85 4.41
C GLY A 189 28.71 35.03 3.87
N TRP A 190 27.38 34.99 4.01
CA TRP A 190 26.45 35.98 3.47
C TRP A 190 25.89 36.90 4.56
N SER A 191 25.50 38.09 4.13
CA SER A 191 24.73 39.06 4.91
C SER A 191 23.53 39.57 4.08
N GLY A 192 22.59 40.24 4.75
CA GLY A 192 21.36 40.74 4.14
C GLY A 192 20.30 39.65 3.96
N SER A 193 19.66 39.60 2.80
CA SER A 193 18.59 38.66 2.47
C SER A 193 19.09 37.41 1.73
N ALA A 194 18.31 36.33 1.80
CA ALA A 194 18.43 35.16 0.94
C ALA A 194 17.05 34.60 0.58
N GLY A 195 17.04 33.69 -0.40
CA GLY A 195 15.86 32.94 -0.81
C GLY A 195 15.40 31.96 0.25
N LEU A 196 14.21 31.39 0.02
CA LEU A 196 13.70 30.28 0.80
C LEU A 196 14.72 29.14 0.75
N PRO A 197 15.22 28.67 1.90
CA PRO A 197 16.11 27.50 1.95
C PRO A 197 15.36 26.26 1.46
N LEU A 198 15.94 25.54 0.48
CA LEU A 198 15.42 24.25 0.05
C LEU A 198 16.10 23.14 0.84
N ILE A 199 15.39 22.05 1.10
CA ILE A 199 15.84 20.94 1.92
C ILE A 199 15.70 19.65 1.14
N ALA A 200 16.76 18.85 1.09
CA ALA A 200 16.72 17.47 0.64
C ALA A 200 17.28 16.57 1.75
N MET A 201 16.42 15.75 2.38
CA MET A 201 16.82 14.74 3.35
C MET A 201 17.00 13.41 2.64
N MET A 202 18.24 12.94 2.57
CA MET A 202 18.62 11.84 1.70
C MET A 202 18.39 10.46 2.34
N PRO A 203 18.15 9.41 1.54
CA PRO A 203 18.00 8.03 2.04
C PRO A 203 19.25 7.51 2.74
N SER A 204 20.44 8.00 2.34
CA SER A 204 21.74 7.58 2.87
C SER A 204 22.55 8.75 3.40
N THR A 205 23.55 8.45 4.23
CA THR A 205 24.44 9.45 4.83
C THR A 205 25.05 10.37 3.78
N VAL A 206 24.98 11.69 4.05
CA VAL A 206 25.61 12.70 3.21
C VAL A 206 26.88 13.22 3.89
N THR A 207 28.01 13.11 3.20
CA THR A 207 29.29 13.70 3.61
C THR A 207 29.81 14.74 2.63
N THR A 208 29.29 14.74 1.39
CA THR A 208 29.62 15.69 0.33
C THR A 208 28.39 15.99 -0.51
N ALA A 209 28.17 17.25 -0.90
CA ALA A 209 27.07 17.60 -1.78
C ALA A 209 27.41 18.81 -2.68
N SER A 210 26.74 18.88 -3.83
CA SER A 210 26.71 20.05 -4.72
C SER A 210 25.28 20.32 -5.13
N THR A 211 24.94 21.59 -5.36
CA THR A 211 23.55 22.02 -5.58
C THR A 211 23.45 23.07 -6.67
N SER A 212 22.32 23.11 -7.36
CA SER A 212 21.96 24.17 -8.30
C SER A 212 20.48 24.46 -8.23
N ILE A 213 20.10 25.68 -8.60
CA ILE A 213 18.71 26.10 -8.78
C ILE A 213 18.59 26.93 -10.05
N THR A 214 17.54 26.68 -10.83
CA THR A 214 17.16 27.48 -11.98
C THR A 214 15.73 27.96 -11.76
N GLY A 215 15.53 29.27 -11.77
CA GLY A 215 14.23 29.90 -11.63
C GLY A 215 13.70 30.49 -12.94
N PRO A 216 12.58 31.23 -12.89
CA PRO A 216 11.97 31.86 -14.07
C PRO A 216 12.88 32.84 -14.80
N SER A 217 13.85 33.42 -14.10
CA SER A 217 14.85 34.36 -14.64
C SER A 217 16.20 33.71 -14.97
N GLY A 218 16.30 32.38 -14.91
CA GLY A 218 17.52 31.62 -15.17
C GLY A 218 18.22 31.08 -13.91
N PRO A 219 19.47 30.59 -14.05
CA PRO A 219 20.24 30.01 -12.95
C PRO A 219 20.51 31.02 -11.83
N MET A 220 20.46 30.57 -10.57
CA MET A 220 20.77 31.42 -9.42
C MET A 220 22.00 30.91 -8.66
N GLN A 221 22.71 31.84 -8.02
CA GLN A 221 23.79 31.50 -7.11
C GLN A 221 23.22 30.80 -5.86
N THR A 222 23.81 29.66 -5.51
CA THR A 222 23.46 28.88 -4.32
C THR A 222 24.65 28.72 -3.38
N CYS A 223 24.35 28.42 -2.12
CA CYS A 223 25.28 27.91 -1.13
C CYS A 223 24.75 26.56 -0.66
N THR A 224 25.60 25.53 -0.66
CA THR A 224 25.26 24.17 -0.23
C THR A 224 25.68 23.99 1.22
N LEU A 225 24.78 23.57 2.11
CA LEU A 225 25.13 23.20 3.48
C LEU A 225 24.83 21.72 3.72
N HIS A 226 25.77 21.01 4.33
CA HIS A 226 25.65 19.63 4.81
C HIS A 226 26.51 19.46 6.06
N LYS A 227 26.38 18.33 6.76
CA LYS A 227 26.98 18.14 8.10
C LYS A 227 28.49 18.43 8.20
N ASN A 228 29.25 18.24 7.12
CA ASN A 228 30.72 18.34 7.11
C ASN A 228 31.25 19.72 6.70
N ASN A 229 30.39 20.64 6.23
CA ASN A 229 30.83 21.97 5.79
C ASN A 229 30.24 23.12 6.61
N VAL A 230 29.52 22.80 7.69
CA VAL A 230 29.03 23.77 8.68
C VAL A 230 29.94 23.76 9.91
N GLY A 231 30.35 24.95 10.36
CA GLY A 231 31.23 25.10 11.52
C GLY A 231 30.50 25.05 12.88
N ASP A 232 29.17 25.18 12.88
CA ASP A 232 28.36 25.14 14.09
C ASP A 232 28.01 23.68 14.48
N PRO A 233 28.30 23.23 15.72
CA PRO A 233 28.05 21.86 16.15
C PRO A 233 26.57 21.46 16.14
N THR A 234 25.66 22.40 16.45
CA THR A 234 24.22 22.14 16.46
C THR A 234 23.73 21.94 15.04
N ALA A 235 24.13 22.82 14.11
CA ALA A 235 23.82 22.68 12.70
C ALA A 235 24.36 21.36 12.12
N SER A 236 25.62 21.03 12.43
CA SER A 236 26.25 19.77 11.99
C SER A 236 25.46 18.55 12.49
N SER A 237 25.03 18.56 13.75
CA SER A 237 24.23 17.48 14.34
C SER A 237 22.86 17.34 13.68
N ILE A 238 22.16 18.43 13.41
CA ILE A 238 20.83 18.41 12.79
C ILE A 238 20.92 17.87 11.36
N LEU A 239 21.85 18.41 10.56
CA LEU A 239 22.05 17.95 9.17
C LEU A 239 22.50 16.49 9.13
N GLY A 240 23.34 16.06 10.07
CA GLY A 240 23.83 14.68 10.16
C GLY A 240 22.76 13.68 10.59
N GLY A 241 21.86 14.07 11.50
CA GLY A 241 20.79 13.19 11.99
C GLY A 241 19.79 12.79 10.90
N ASP A 242 19.48 13.73 10.01
CA ASP A 242 18.47 13.55 8.97
C ASP A 242 19.06 13.41 7.55
N ASN A 243 20.39 13.27 7.41
CA ASN A 243 21.11 13.22 6.11
C ASN A 243 20.74 14.40 5.19
N ALA A 244 20.58 15.58 5.78
CA ALA A 244 20.04 16.74 5.09
C ALA A 244 21.10 17.51 4.30
N VAL A 245 20.71 17.96 3.12
CA VAL A 245 21.39 18.98 2.31
C VAL A 245 20.48 20.19 2.22
N ILE A 246 21.03 21.37 2.53
CA ILE A 246 20.34 22.64 2.36
C ILE A 246 20.86 23.32 1.10
N VAL A 247 19.93 23.73 0.24
CA VAL A 247 20.19 24.62 -0.90
C VAL A 247 19.78 26.03 -0.48
N MET A 248 20.75 26.91 -0.22
CA MET A 248 20.49 28.32 0.11
C MET A 248 20.54 29.18 -1.16
N PRO A 249 19.42 29.75 -1.66
CA PRO A 249 19.46 30.66 -2.80
C PRO A 249 19.95 32.04 -2.37
N ARG A 250 20.80 32.69 -3.17
CA ARG A 250 21.40 34.00 -2.80
C ARG A 250 20.38 35.14 -2.68
N GLN A 251 19.26 35.06 -3.39
CA GLN A 251 18.24 36.10 -3.46
C GLN A 251 16.86 35.53 -3.11
N PRO A 252 15.96 36.35 -2.51
CA PRO A 252 14.54 36.03 -2.40
C PRO A 252 13.99 35.46 -3.71
N LEU A 253 13.21 34.39 -3.61
CA LEU A 253 12.58 33.78 -4.77
C LEU A 253 11.43 34.67 -5.25
N ALA A 254 11.33 34.87 -6.57
CA ALA A 254 10.21 35.53 -7.21
C ALA A 254 9.09 34.51 -7.47
N ASP A 255 7.88 34.97 -7.77
CA ASP A 255 6.81 34.04 -8.16
C ASP A 255 7.17 33.31 -9.46
N GLY A 256 6.85 32.03 -9.52
CA GLY A 256 7.06 31.16 -10.67
C GLY A 256 7.70 29.82 -10.31
N THR A 257 7.96 29.03 -11.35
CA THR A 257 8.47 27.66 -11.22
C THR A 257 10.00 27.61 -11.17
N TYR A 258 10.50 26.81 -10.24
CA TYR A 258 11.92 26.55 -10.01
C TYR A 258 12.21 25.08 -10.22
N THR A 259 13.41 24.80 -10.72
CA THR A 259 13.99 23.45 -10.73
C THR A 259 15.25 23.46 -9.88
N ALA A 260 15.34 22.55 -8.92
CA ALA A 260 16.49 22.39 -8.03
C ALA A 260 17.12 21.02 -8.22
N THR A 261 18.45 20.96 -8.09
CA THR A 261 19.22 19.72 -8.16
C THR A 261 20.14 19.63 -6.95
N VAL A 262 20.19 18.45 -6.34
CA VAL A 262 21.15 18.07 -5.30
C VAL A 262 21.88 16.81 -5.78
N ASN A 263 23.20 16.88 -5.88
CA ASN A 263 24.06 15.72 -6.14
C ASN A 263 24.90 15.44 -4.90
N SER A 264 24.81 14.23 -4.33
CA SER A 264 25.48 13.86 -3.10
C SER A 264 25.87 12.38 -3.06
N ASP A 265 26.73 12.01 -2.11
CA ASP A 265 27.06 10.62 -1.80
C ASP A 265 25.91 9.86 -1.12
N GLY A 266 24.90 10.57 -0.62
CA GLY A 266 23.65 10.00 -0.08
C GLY A 266 22.56 9.75 -1.13
N GLY A 267 22.81 10.10 -2.40
CA GLY A 267 21.88 10.03 -3.53
C GLY A 267 21.84 11.32 -4.34
N ASN A 268 21.16 11.29 -5.49
CA ASN A 268 20.96 12.44 -6.36
C ASN A 268 19.47 12.68 -6.58
N VAL A 269 19.07 13.94 -6.65
CA VAL A 269 17.67 14.31 -6.90
C VAL A 269 17.58 15.61 -7.68
N THR A 270 16.64 15.66 -8.61
CA THR A 270 16.21 16.89 -9.30
C THR A 270 14.69 16.95 -9.20
N TRP A 271 14.16 18.09 -8.82
CA TRP A 271 12.72 18.28 -8.63
C TRP A 271 12.33 19.70 -8.99
N SER A 272 11.04 19.93 -9.18
CA SER A 272 10.50 21.27 -9.45
C SER A 272 9.48 21.69 -8.39
N PHE A 273 9.34 22.98 -8.17
CA PHE A 273 8.34 23.55 -7.26
C PHE A 273 7.94 24.95 -7.73
N THR A 274 6.82 25.46 -7.25
CA THR A 274 6.33 26.79 -7.60
C THR A 274 6.32 27.68 -6.36
N VAL A 275 6.84 28.90 -6.50
CA VAL A 275 6.63 29.96 -5.52
C VAL A 275 5.45 30.80 -6.00
N ASP A 276 4.44 30.95 -5.16
CA ASP A 276 3.31 31.86 -5.38
C ASP A 276 2.95 32.49 -4.03
N ARG A 277 3.35 33.75 -3.85
CA ARG A 277 3.18 34.49 -2.59
C ARG A 277 1.73 34.75 -2.22
N ASP A 278 0.83 34.73 -3.20
CA ASP A 278 -0.60 34.97 -3.01
C ASP A 278 -1.39 33.65 -2.86
N ALA A 279 -0.76 32.50 -3.11
CA ALA A 279 -1.39 31.20 -2.98
C ALA A 279 -1.79 30.89 -1.52
N PRO A 280 -2.97 30.30 -1.29
CA PRO A 280 -3.30 29.75 0.02
C PRO A 280 -2.31 28.62 0.37
N LEU A 281 -2.04 28.42 1.66
CA LEU A 281 -1.28 27.24 2.08
C LEU A 281 -2.20 26.02 1.99
N THR A 282 -2.13 25.36 0.85
CA THR A 282 -2.79 24.09 0.58
C THR A 282 -1.73 23.13 0.11
N ALA A 283 -1.74 21.91 0.63
CA ALA A 283 -1.10 20.81 -0.07
C ALA A 283 -2.05 20.53 -1.23
N GLU A 284 -1.69 20.97 -2.44
CA GLU A 284 -2.24 20.30 -3.62
C GLU A 284 -1.80 18.84 -3.44
N GLU A 285 -2.77 17.95 -3.22
CA GLU A 285 -2.47 16.53 -3.09
C GLU A 285 -1.70 16.16 -4.36
N PRO A 286 -0.46 15.64 -4.25
CA PRO A 286 0.23 15.21 -5.46
C PRO A 286 -0.73 14.30 -6.20
N ALA A 287 -0.95 14.56 -7.50
CA ALA A 287 -1.90 13.80 -8.29
C ALA A 287 -1.68 12.32 -7.96
N PRO A 288 -2.74 11.57 -7.56
CA PRO A 288 -2.58 10.20 -7.12
C PRO A 288 -1.72 9.49 -8.16
N GLU A 289 -0.67 8.79 -7.72
CA GLU A 289 0.22 8.11 -8.64
C GLU A 289 -0.62 7.36 -9.67
N PRO A 290 -0.37 7.55 -10.98
CA PRO A 290 -1.19 6.95 -12.00
C PRO A 290 -1.20 5.43 -11.77
N VAL A 291 -2.38 4.90 -11.51
CA VAL A 291 -2.54 3.49 -11.25
C VAL A 291 -2.30 2.74 -12.57
N PRO A 292 -1.45 1.71 -12.62
CA PRO A 292 -1.04 1.09 -13.89
C PRO A 292 -2.24 0.50 -14.64
N ASP A 293 -2.17 0.46 -15.96
CA ASP A 293 -3.11 -0.30 -16.80
C ASP A 293 -2.57 -1.71 -17.06
N THR A 294 -3.47 -2.65 -17.39
CA THR A 294 -3.11 -3.98 -17.90
C THR A 294 -3.19 -4.02 -19.42
N ALA A 295 -2.65 -5.08 -20.02
CA ALA A 295 -2.82 -5.40 -21.42
C ALA A 295 -3.02 -6.92 -21.60
N PRO A 296 -3.69 -7.36 -22.68
CA PRO A 296 -3.68 -8.75 -23.10
C PRO A 296 -2.25 -9.27 -23.31
N ALA A 297 -1.88 -10.30 -22.55
CA ALA A 297 -0.61 -11.00 -22.71
C ALA A 297 -0.62 -11.94 -23.93
N ALA A 298 -1.81 -12.35 -24.38
CA ALA A 298 -2.04 -13.09 -25.62
C ALA A 298 -3.47 -12.84 -26.12
N GLY A 299 -3.79 -13.35 -27.32
CA GLY A 299 -5.17 -13.35 -27.84
C GLY A 299 -6.08 -14.35 -27.12
N GLU A 300 -7.30 -14.51 -27.65
CA GLU A 300 -8.28 -15.48 -27.14
C GLU A 300 -7.75 -16.92 -27.17
N THR A 301 -7.99 -17.63 -26.07
CA THR A 301 -7.54 -19.00 -25.85
C THR A 301 -8.60 -19.83 -25.17
N LYS A 302 -8.59 -21.15 -25.40
CA LYS A 302 -9.54 -22.08 -24.80
C LYS A 302 -8.85 -22.99 -23.79
N PHE A 303 -9.64 -23.57 -22.89
CA PHE A 303 -9.10 -24.46 -21.86
C PHE A 303 -8.82 -25.85 -22.41
N GLU A 304 -7.63 -26.36 -22.12
CA GLU A 304 -7.26 -27.76 -22.29
C GLU A 304 -7.07 -28.40 -20.90
N PRO A 305 -8.01 -29.26 -20.46
CA PRO A 305 -7.81 -30.02 -19.24
C PRO A 305 -6.71 -31.06 -19.42
N VAL A 306 -5.91 -31.25 -18.37
CA VAL A 306 -4.95 -32.36 -18.29
C VAL A 306 -5.20 -33.17 -17.03
N SER A 307 -4.76 -34.43 -17.04
CA SER A 307 -4.64 -35.20 -15.80
C SER A 307 -3.71 -34.46 -14.85
N PRO A 308 -4.14 -34.10 -13.63
CA PRO A 308 -3.32 -33.29 -12.75
C PRO A 308 -1.97 -33.94 -12.44
N PHE A 309 -0.90 -33.15 -12.46
CA PHE A 309 0.46 -33.63 -12.19
C PHE A 309 1.31 -32.55 -11.50
N ARG A 310 2.31 -32.98 -10.73
CA ARG A 310 3.27 -32.07 -10.10
C ARG A 310 4.32 -31.59 -11.09
N LEU A 311 4.31 -30.30 -11.42
CA LEU A 311 5.35 -29.65 -12.22
C LEU A 311 6.57 -29.31 -11.35
N VAL A 312 6.32 -28.71 -10.19
CA VAL A 312 7.37 -28.21 -9.28
C VAL A 312 7.25 -28.85 -7.90
N ASP A 313 8.38 -29.25 -7.33
CA ASP A 313 8.55 -29.54 -5.91
C ASP A 313 9.95 -29.11 -5.48
N SER A 314 10.07 -27.91 -4.89
CA SER A 314 11.37 -27.37 -4.52
C SER A 314 12.09 -28.18 -3.45
N ARG A 315 11.35 -28.97 -2.65
CA ARG A 315 11.90 -29.81 -1.58
C ARG A 315 12.69 -31.00 -2.12
N THR A 316 12.37 -31.44 -3.33
CA THR A 316 13.07 -32.52 -4.04
C THR A 316 13.88 -32.02 -5.23
N ASN A 317 14.04 -30.69 -5.35
CA ASN A 317 14.68 -30.01 -6.48
C ASN A 317 14.02 -30.32 -7.84
N LYS A 318 12.71 -30.61 -7.86
CA LYS A 318 11.95 -30.81 -9.10
C LYS A 318 11.50 -29.45 -9.64
N GLY A 319 11.98 -29.08 -10.84
CA GLY A 319 11.62 -27.84 -11.54
C GLY A 319 12.29 -26.57 -11.00
N THR A 320 12.45 -26.45 -9.68
CA THR A 320 13.25 -25.39 -9.04
C THR A 320 13.83 -25.88 -7.71
N THR A 321 14.69 -25.08 -7.09
CA THR A 321 15.08 -25.18 -5.68
C THR A 321 14.24 -24.24 -4.82
N ARG A 322 14.41 -24.29 -3.48
CA ARG A 322 13.76 -23.39 -2.53
C ARG A 322 13.91 -21.93 -2.96
N LEU A 323 12.79 -21.19 -2.99
CA LEU A 323 12.80 -19.79 -3.40
C LEU A 323 13.51 -18.93 -2.36
N ARG A 324 14.23 -17.90 -2.82
CA ARG A 324 14.97 -16.98 -1.97
C ARG A 324 14.17 -15.70 -1.73
N ALA A 325 14.34 -15.11 -0.55
CA ALA A 325 13.70 -13.85 -0.18
C ALA A 325 14.05 -12.71 -1.16
N ASN A 326 13.04 -11.93 -1.53
CA ASN A 326 13.11 -10.80 -2.47
C ASN A 326 13.75 -11.16 -3.81
N ARG A 327 13.44 -12.35 -4.35
CA ARG A 327 13.95 -12.80 -5.65
C ARG A 327 12.84 -13.37 -6.51
N THR A 328 12.99 -13.17 -7.81
CA THR A 328 12.19 -13.80 -8.86
C THR A 328 12.91 -15.06 -9.35
N THR A 329 12.15 -16.14 -9.47
CA THR A 329 12.58 -17.40 -10.08
C THR A 329 11.74 -17.64 -11.34
N ARG A 330 12.40 -17.80 -12.49
CA ARG A 330 11.76 -18.21 -13.74
C ARG A 330 11.59 -19.73 -13.75
N ILE A 331 10.39 -20.21 -14.09
CA ILE A 331 9.99 -21.61 -14.06
C ILE A 331 9.42 -21.97 -15.43
N ALA A 332 10.00 -22.99 -16.06
CA ALA A 332 9.49 -23.52 -17.32
C ALA A 332 8.23 -24.37 -17.09
N VAL A 333 7.13 -23.96 -17.70
CA VAL A 333 5.86 -24.70 -17.74
C VAL A 333 5.79 -25.54 -19.02
N GLY A 334 6.45 -25.05 -20.08
CA GLY A 334 6.65 -25.71 -21.38
C GLY A 334 5.61 -25.29 -22.42
N GLY A 335 5.97 -25.46 -23.70
CA GLY A 335 5.11 -25.20 -24.87
C GLY A 335 4.86 -23.72 -25.14
N SER A 336 5.46 -23.16 -26.19
CA SER A 336 5.24 -21.77 -26.61
C SER A 336 3.82 -21.52 -27.14
N ASP A 337 3.04 -22.58 -27.39
CA ASP A 337 1.62 -22.51 -27.76
C ASP A 337 0.69 -22.22 -26.58
N ARG A 338 1.21 -22.20 -25.35
CA ARG A 338 0.43 -22.02 -24.13
C ARG A 338 0.49 -20.57 -23.66
N ALA A 339 -0.66 -19.93 -23.56
CA ALA A 339 -0.77 -18.53 -23.16
C ALA A 339 -0.96 -18.36 -21.65
N ALA A 340 -1.54 -19.36 -20.97
CA ALA A 340 -1.66 -19.39 -19.52
C ALA A 340 -1.66 -20.83 -18.98
N VAL A 341 -1.28 -20.99 -17.71
CA VAL A 341 -1.38 -22.25 -16.97
C VAL A 341 -2.44 -22.14 -15.87
N SER A 342 -3.24 -23.18 -15.71
CA SER A 342 -4.08 -23.38 -14.53
C SER A 342 -3.37 -24.35 -13.58
N ALA A 343 -3.06 -23.89 -12.37
CA ALA A 343 -2.30 -24.68 -11.40
C ALA A 343 -2.64 -24.32 -9.96
N ASN A 344 -2.45 -25.30 -9.07
CA ASN A 344 -2.46 -25.09 -7.64
C ASN A 344 -1.03 -24.80 -7.15
N PHE A 345 -0.84 -23.66 -6.50
CA PHE A 345 0.41 -23.23 -5.92
C PHE A 345 0.38 -23.50 -4.42
N VAL A 346 1.43 -24.14 -3.89
CA VAL A 346 1.52 -24.43 -2.45
C VAL A 346 2.84 -23.89 -1.90
N ALA A 347 2.73 -22.95 -0.96
CA ALA A 347 3.87 -22.48 -0.18
C ALA A 347 4.05 -23.38 1.05
N ILE A 348 5.31 -23.79 1.29
CA ILE A 348 5.67 -24.73 2.34
C ILE A 348 6.83 -24.17 3.15
N HIS A 349 6.69 -24.20 4.47
CA HIS A 349 7.69 -23.71 5.44
C HIS A 349 8.28 -22.33 5.10
N PRO A 350 7.49 -21.27 4.93
CA PRO A 350 8.04 -19.92 4.78
C PRO A 350 8.89 -19.50 5.98
N ASP A 351 9.95 -18.73 5.72
CA ASP A 351 10.85 -18.22 6.77
C ASP A 351 10.21 -17.10 7.63
N GLY A 352 9.08 -16.53 7.16
CA GLY A 352 8.42 -15.38 7.79
C GLY A 352 7.08 -15.07 7.14
N TYR A 353 6.45 -13.97 7.55
CA TYR A 353 5.27 -13.45 6.86
C TYR A 353 5.65 -12.96 5.46
N GLY A 354 4.82 -13.30 4.48
CA GLY A 354 5.09 -12.91 3.10
C GLY A 354 4.04 -13.40 2.12
N TYR A 355 4.40 -13.33 0.85
CA TYR A 355 3.61 -13.76 -0.28
C TYR A 355 4.51 -14.19 -1.42
N ILE A 356 3.92 -14.91 -2.37
CA ILE A 356 4.48 -15.06 -3.71
C ILE A 356 3.62 -14.35 -4.74
N THR A 357 4.24 -13.95 -5.84
CA THR A 357 3.59 -13.40 -7.03
C THR A 357 3.99 -14.23 -8.23
N ALA A 358 3.04 -14.95 -8.83
CA ALA A 358 3.21 -15.69 -10.06
C ALA A 358 2.68 -14.86 -11.25
N TYR A 359 3.51 -14.61 -12.25
CA TYR A 359 3.22 -13.70 -13.37
C TYR A 359 4.00 -14.07 -14.64
N ASN A 360 3.68 -13.44 -15.76
CA ASN A 360 4.27 -13.65 -17.09
C ASN A 360 5.63 -12.97 -17.29
N CYS A 361 6.50 -12.97 -16.28
CA CYS A 361 7.89 -12.50 -16.41
C CYS A 361 8.08 -11.08 -17.00
N THR A 362 7.08 -10.20 -16.87
CA THR A 362 7.19 -8.78 -17.25
C THR A 362 8.41 -8.12 -16.60
N ALA A 363 8.97 -7.09 -17.25
CA ALA A 363 10.16 -6.40 -16.75
C ALA A 363 9.95 -5.79 -15.36
N GLU A 364 8.75 -5.24 -15.14
CA GLU A 364 8.31 -4.75 -13.83
C GLU A 364 7.54 -5.85 -13.09
N LEU A 365 7.84 -6.01 -11.80
CA LEU A 365 7.13 -6.94 -10.93
C LEU A 365 5.73 -6.38 -10.64
N PRO A 366 4.64 -7.08 -11.00
CA PRO A 366 3.30 -6.59 -10.72
C PRO A 366 3.03 -6.57 -9.21
N GLU A 367 2.35 -5.53 -8.73
CA GLU A 367 1.96 -5.41 -7.32
C GLU A 367 0.71 -6.23 -6.99
N VAL A 368 0.75 -7.53 -7.29
CA VAL A 368 -0.30 -8.50 -6.97
C VAL A 368 0.27 -9.62 -6.12
N SER A 369 -0.58 -10.36 -5.41
CA SER A 369 -0.15 -11.57 -4.72
C SER A 369 -0.94 -12.77 -5.24
N THR A 370 -0.27 -13.90 -5.41
CA THR A 370 -0.93 -15.18 -5.74
C THR A 370 -1.33 -15.90 -4.46
N LEU A 371 -0.50 -15.92 -3.43
CA LEU A 371 -0.87 -16.45 -2.11
C LEU A 371 -0.04 -15.78 -1.02
N ASN A 372 -0.61 -15.74 0.19
CA ASN A 372 -0.02 -15.11 1.37
C ASN A 372 0.13 -16.13 2.49
N TYR A 373 1.15 -15.97 3.32
CA TYR A 373 1.47 -16.92 4.38
C TYR A 373 2.21 -16.27 5.55
N GLY A 374 2.15 -16.96 6.69
CA GLY A 374 2.99 -16.76 7.86
C GLY A 374 4.12 -17.80 7.98
N PRO A 375 5.02 -17.62 8.95
CA PRO A 375 6.15 -18.52 9.15
C PRO A 375 5.70 -19.96 9.41
N GLY A 376 6.36 -20.92 8.75
CA GLY A 376 6.13 -22.35 8.95
C GLY A 376 4.81 -22.90 8.40
N GLN A 377 3.92 -22.06 7.84
CA GLN A 377 2.64 -22.50 7.31
C GLN A 377 2.77 -23.36 6.03
N VAL A 378 1.70 -24.10 5.74
CA VAL A 378 1.49 -24.79 4.46
C VAL A 378 0.16 -24.32 3.90
N VAL A 379 0.20 -23.49 2.87
CA VAL A 379 -1.00 -22.87 2.28
C VAL A 379 -1.03 -23.09 0.78
N ALA A 380 -2.23 -23.33 0.26
CA ALA A 380 -2.46 -23.58 -1.15
C ALA A 380 -3.39 -22.51 -1.74
N ASN A 381 -3.15 -22.15 -2.99
CA ASN A 381 -4.10 -21.37 -3.78
C ASN A 381 -4.06 -21.78 -5.26
N GLN A 382 -5.23 -22.01 -5.84
CA GLN A 382 -5.40 -22.25 -7.26
C GLN A 382 -5.42 -20.92 -8.01
N ALA A 383 -4.56 -20.79 -9.02
CA ALA A 383 -4.49 -19.61 -9.86
C ALA A 383 -4.37 -19.99 -11.35
N VAL A 384 -4.88 -19.11 -12.19
CA VAL A 384 -4.51 -19.07 -13.61
C VAL A 384 -3.39 -18.05 -13.74
N VAL A 385 -2.30 -18.40 -14.42
CA VAL A 385 -1.12 -17.53 -14.53
C VAL A 385 -0.77 -17.37 -16.02
N PRO A 386 -0.73 -16.14 -16.55
CA PRO A 386 -0.26 -15.90 -17.92
C PRO A 386 1.20 -16.34 -18.08
N LEU A 387 1.57 -16.80 -19.26
CA LEU A 387 2.91 -17.30 -19.57
C LEU A 387 3.65 -16.36 -20.53
N ASP A 388 4.96 -16.27 -20.35
CA ASP A 388 5.92 -15.68 -21.29
C ASP A 388 6.65 -16.81 -22.02
N ASP A 389 6.27 -17.07 -23.26
CA ASP A 389 6.84 -18.14 -24.10
C ASP A 389 6.88 -19.52 -23.40
N GLY A 390 5.81 -19.86 -22.69
CA GLY A 390 5.70 -21.12 -21.94
C GLY A 390 6.37 -21.11 -20.57
N ASP A 391 6.90 -19.98 -20.11
CA ASP A 391 7.46 -19.80 -18.77
C ASP A 391 6.57 -18.93 -17.89
N LEU A 392 6.71 -19.10 -16.57
CA LEU A 392 6.21 -18.14 -15.59
C LEU A 392 7.33 -17.69 -14.66
N CYS A 393 7.15 -16.54 -14.02
CA CYS A 393 8.03 -16.01 -13.01
C CYS A 393 7.33 -16.03 -11.66
N VAL A 394 8.04 -16.46 -10.62
CA VAL A 394 7.57 -16.42 -9.23
C VAL A 394 8.50 -15.53 -8.42
N TYR A 395 7.99 -14.38 -7.99
CA TYR A 395 8.63 -13.58 -6.94
C TYR A 395 8.25 -14.14 -5.57
N SER A 396 9.21 -14.18 -4.65
CA SER A 396 8.98 -14.53 -3.25
C SER A 396 9.46 -13.45 -2.29
N LYS A 397 8.60 -13.03 -1.35
CA LYS A 397 8.95 -12.01 -0.35
C LYS A 397 9.98 -12.50 0.66
N VAL A 398 9.87 -13.75 1.09
CA VAL A 398 10.77 -14.43 2.05
C VAL A 398 11.23 -15.78 1.48
N GLY A 399 12.15 -16.49 2.14
CA GLY A 399 12.49 -17.84 1.69
C GLY A 399 11.33 -18.81 1.91
N VAL A 400 11.04 -19.65 0.92
CA VAL A 400 9.89 -20.57 0.95
C VAL A 400 10.08 -21.75 0.00
N ASP A 401 9.59 -22.92 0.37
CA ASP A 401 9.46 -24.03 -0.57
C ASP A 401 8.17 -23.90 -1.38
N LEU A 402 8.24 -24.20 -2.68
CA LEU A 402 7.12 -24.10 -3.61
C LEU A 402 6.80 -25.47 -4.21
N VAL A 403 5.50 -25.77 -4.29
CA VAL A 403 4.94 -26.83 -5.13
C VAL A 403 3.98 -26.21 -6.14
N ILE A 404 4.01 -26.70 -7.37
CA ILE A 404 3.05 -26.34 -8.42
C ILE A 404 2.47 -27.63 -9.01
N ASP A 405 1.17 -27.85 -8.80
CA ASP A 405 0.42 -28.96 -9.36
C ASP A 405 -0.48 -28.43 -10.51
N VAL A 406 -0.23 -28.84 -11.75
CA VAL A 406 -0.90 -28.33 -12.96
C VAL A 406 -2.15 -29.17 -13.25
N ASN A 407 -3.27 -28.52 -13.60
CA ASN A 407 -4.53 -29.18 -13.97
C ASN A 407 -5.09 -28.77 -15.35
N GLY A 408 -4.47 -27.80 -16.02
CA GLY A 408 -4.80 -27.48 -17.41
C GLY A 408 -4.01 -26.29 -17.95
N TYR A 409 -4.22 -26.03 -19.24
CA TYR A 409 -3.59 -24.92 -19.96
C TYR A 409 -4.63 -24.13 -20.75
N PHE A 410 -4.34 -22.86 -21.02
CA PHE A 410 -5.09 -22.07 -21.98
C PHE A 410 -4.24 -21.88 -23.24
N ARG A 411 -4.79 -22.29 -24.39
CA ARG A 411 -4.11 -22.20 -25.70
C ARG A 411 -5.09 -22.05 -26.85
N THR A 412 -4.64 -21.47 -27.95
CA THR A 412 -5.48 -21.21 -29.14
C THR A 412 -5.99 -22.50 -29.80
N ALA A 413 -5.23 -23.60 -29.72
CA ALA A 413 -5.60 -24.88 -30.33
C ALA A 413 -6.57 -25.75 -29.50
N ALA A 414 -6.94 -25.31 -28.29
CA ALA A 414 -7.91 -26.02 -27.46
C ALA A 414 -9.35 -25.73 -27.93
N ASP A 415 -10.33 -26.48 -27.42
CA ASP A 415 -11.74 -26.34 -27.85
C ASP A 415 -12.74 -26.10 -26.71
N ASN A 416 -12.31 -26.09 -25.44
CA ASN A 416 -13.24 -25.93 -24.32
C ASN A 416 -13.38 -24.47 -23.89
N SER A 417 -14.49 -23.84 -24.27
CA SER A 417 -14.84 -22.48 -23.84
C SER A 417 -15.56 -22.51 -22.48
N PHE A 418 -15.47 -21.41 -21.74
CA PHE A 418 -16.03 -21.28 -20.40
C PHE A 418 -17.52 -20.89 -20.43
N HIS A 419 -18.29 -21.48 -19.54
CA HIS A 419 -19.70 -21.18 -19.33
C HIS A 419 -19.92 -20.75 -17.87
N PRO A 420 -19.82 -19.44 -17.60
CA PRO A 420 -20.01 -18.91 -16.26
C PRO A 420 -21.48 -18.99 -15.81
N VAL A 421 -21.68 -19.29 -14.52
CA VAL A 421 -22.98 -19.20 -13.87
C VAL A 421 -22.90 -18.33 -12.62
N SER A 422 -24.06 -17.94 -12.07
CA SER A 422 -24.11 -17.38 -10.73
C SER A 422 -23.70 -18.47 -9.72
N PRO A 423 -22.82 -18.18 -8.74
CA PRO A 423 -22.36 -19.19 -7.79
C PRO A 423 -23.49 -19.89 -7.05
N SER A 424 -23.39 -21.21 -6.88
CA SER A 424 -24.39 -22.03 -6.16
C SER A 424 -23.74 -23.19 -5.41
N ARG A 425 -24.37 -23.69 -4.35
CA ARG A 425 -23.81 -24.79 -3.55
C ARG A 425 -24.25 -26.16 -4.09
N LEU A 426 -23.30 -27.03 -4.40
CA LEU A 426 -23.55 -28.41 -4.81
C LEU A 426 -23.53 -29.39 -3.64
N LEU A 427 -22.66 -29.13 -2.65
CA LEU A 427 -22.49 -30.01 -1.50
C LEU A 427 -22.22 -29.20 -0.23
N ASP A 428 -22.87 -29.60 0.86
CA ASP A 428 -22.51 -29.23 2.23
C ASP A 428 -22.48 -30.50 3.07
N SER A 429 -21.29 -31.03 3.38
CA SER A 429 -21.20 -32.28 4.13
C SER A 429 -21.67 -32.16 5.57
N ARG A 430 -21.67 -30.94 6.13
CA ARG A 430 -22.14 -30.66 7.50
C ARG A 430 -23.61 -31.02 7.68
N ASN A 431 -24.38 -30.93 6.59
CA ASN A 431 -25.81 -31.25 6.53
C ASN A 431 -26.06 -32.65 5.94
N THR A 432 -25.01 -33.38 5.58
CA THR A 432 -25.11 -34.74 5.01
C THR A 432 -24.15 -35.67 5.74
N THR A 433 -23.20 -36.29 5.04
CA THR A 433 -22.21 -37.20 5.60
C THR A 433 -20.85 -36.55 5.53
N ARG A 434 -20.19 -36.40 6.68
CA ARG A 434 -18.80 -35.96 6.79
C ARG A 434 -17.85 -36.91 6.05
N LEU A 435 -16.75 -36.41 5.49
CA LEU A 435 -15.79 -37.26 4.80
C LEU A 435 -14.97 -38.05 5.83
N ALA A 436 -14.87 -39.36 5.62
CA ALA A 436 -14.02 -40.23 6.43
C ALA A 436 -12.55 -40.19 5.94
N PRO A 437 -11.56 -40.38 6.84
CA PRO A 437 -10.15 -40.37 6.47
C PRO A 437 -9.83 -41.33 5.32
N GLY A 438 -9.25 -40.81 4.25
CA GLY A 438 -8.76 -41.60 3.12
C GLY A 438 -9.83 -42.25 2.25
N GLN A 439 -11.13 -42.05 2.52
CA GLN A 439 -12.22 -42.56 1.70
C GLN A 439 -12.58 -41.57 0.59
N GLU A 440 -12.84 -42.08 -0.60
CA GLU A 440 -13.32 -41.27 -1.72
C GLU A 440 -14.81 -40.99 -1.58
N ARG A 441 -15.19 -39.72 -1.73
CA ARG A 441 -16.57 -39.30 -1.94
C ARG A 441 -16.74 -38.91 -3.41
N LYS A 442 -17.63 -39.61 -4.11
CA LYS A 442 -18.04 -39.22 -5.46
C LYS A 442 -19.09 -38.12 -5.39
N LEU A 443 -18.94 -37.12 -6.26
CA LEU A 443 -19.89 -36.04 -6.45
C LEU A 443 -20.11 -35.87 -7.95
N ARG A 444 -21.35 -36.09 -8.41
CA ARG A 444 -21.65 -35.90 -9.83
C ARG A 444 -21.94 -34.44 -10.14
N VAL A 445 -21.23 -33.94 -11.13
CA VAL A 445 -21.16 -32.51 -11.49
C VAL A 445 -21.60 -32.23 -12.92
N ALA A 446 -21.56 -33.20 -13.84
CA ALA A 446 -21.88 -32.98 -15.26
C ALA A 446 -22.71 -34.08 -15.90
N GLY A 447 -23.90 -33.81 -16.44
CA GLY A 447 -24.82 -34.79 -17.06
C GLY A 447 -26.24 -34.70 -16.51
N SER A 448 -27.07 -35.73 -16.73
CA SER A 448 -28.50 -35.66 -16.37
C SER A 448 -28.72 -35.35 -14.89
N GLY A 449 -29.45 -34.27 -14.60
CA GLY A 449 -29.78 -33.82 -13.24
C GLY A 449 -28.62 -33.19 -12.46
N ALA A 450 -27.46 -32.93 -13.09
CA ALA A 450 -26.32 -32.25 -12.48
C ALA A 450 -26.23 -30.77 -12.91
N ALA A 451 -25.34 -30.02 -12.27
CA ALA A 451 -25.19 -28.59 -12.52
C ALA A 451 -24.63 -28.26 -13.92
N ALA A 452 -23.67 -29.04 -14.40
CA ALA A 452 -23.11 -28.91 -15.75
C ALA A 452 -23.78 -29.89 -16.74
N PRO A 453 -23.82 -29.57 -18.05
CA PRO A 453 -24.30 -30.51 -19.07
C PRO A 453 -23.34 -31.70 -19.24
N GLY A 454 -23.82 -32.79 -19.86
CA GLY A 454 -22.99 -33.99 -20.10
C GLY A 454 -21.82 -33.79 -21.07
N SER A 455 -21.81 -32.68 -21.82
CA SER A 455 -20.70 -32.27 -22.69
C SER A 455 -19.58 -31.55 -21.94
N ALA A 456 -19.74 -31.23 -20.65
CA ALA A 456 -18.71 -30.54 -19.90
C ALA A 456 -17.48 -31.44 -19.70
N SER A 457 -16.33 -30.93 -20.12
CA SER A 457 -15.03 -31.59 -19.94
C SER A 457 -14.38 -31.24 -18.60
N SER A 458 -14.73 -30.10 -18.01
CA SER A 458 -14.23 -29.64 -16.71
C SER A 458 -15.25 -28.75 -15.99
N VAL A 459 -15.11 -28.62 -14.68
CA VAL A 459 -15.91 -27.71 -13.85
C VAL A 459 -15.03 -26.75 -13.05
N ALA A 460 -15.54 -25.54 -12.85
CA ALA A 460 -14.97 -24.52 -11.97
C ALA A 460 -15.76 -24.50 -10.65
N LEU A 461 -15.04 -24.65 -9.54
CA LEU A 461 -15.59 -24.79 -8.20
C LEU A 461 -14.83 -23.92 -7.21
N ASN A 462 -15.45 -23.67 -6.06
CA ASN A 462 -14.75 -23.35 -4.83
C ASN A 462 -15.00 -24.45 -3.80
N VAL A 463 -13.95 -25.00 -3.22
CA VAL A 463 -14.04 -26.11 -2.27
C VAL A 463 -13.50 -25.68 -0.92
N THR A 464 -14.31 -25.83 0.12
CA THR A 464 -13.95 -25.43 1.49
C THR A 464 -13.88 -26.64 2.40
N VAL A 465 -12.73 -26.87 3.05
CA VAL A 465 -12.61 -27.81 4.16
C VAL A 465 -13.02 -27.11 5.45
N VAL A 466 -13.83 -27.78 6.27
CA VAL A 466 -14.38 -27.26 7.53
C VAL A 466 -14.03 -28.22 8.66
N LEU A 467 -13.47 -27.68 9.75
CA LEU A 467 -13.14 -28.38 11.00
C LEU A 467 -12.47 -29.75 10.77
N PRO A 468 -11.26 -29.81 10.18
CA PRO A 468 -10.54 -31.06 9.96
C PRO A 468 -9.98 -31.64 11.28
N ASP A 469 -9.95 -32.97 11.40
CA ASP A 469 -9.57 -33.66 12.65
C ASP A 469 -8.07 -33.56 12.99
N ALA A 470 -7.21 -33.32 11.99
CA ALA A 470 -5.75 -33.24 12.14
C ALA A 470 -5.13 -32.62 10.89
N HIS A 471 -3.82 -32.34 10.93
CA HIS A 471 -3.07 -31.89 9.76
C HIS A 471 -3.26 -32.84 8.57
N GLY A 472 -3.52 -32.26 7.40
CA GLY A 472 -3.69 -33.03 6.19
C GLY A 472 -3.95 -32.18 4.95
N HIS A 473 -4.51 -32.82 3.94
CA HIS A 473 -4.90 -32.16 2.70
C HIS A 473 -6.14 -32.83 2.10
N LEU A 474 -6.87 -32.04 1.31
CA LEU A 474 -7.96 -32.48 0.46
C LEU A 474 -7.45 -32.63 -0.97
N GLN A 475 -7.92 -33.66 -1.65
CA GLN A 475 -7.71 -33.91 -3.07
C GLN A 475 -9.05 -33.83 -3.78
N VAL A 476 -9.09 -33.12 -4.91
CA VAL A 476 -10.23 -33.08 -5.83
C VAL A 476 -9.72 -33.44 -7.23
N TYR A 477 -10.28 -34.50 -7.82
CA TYR A 477 -9.80 -35.07 -9.08
C TYR A 477 -10.92 -35.79 -9.85
N PRO A 478 -10.77 -36.02 -11.17
CA PRO A 478 -11.69 -36.87 -11.92
C PRO A 478 -11.74 -38.29 -11.34
N CYS A 479 -12.95 -38.84 -11.13
CA CYS A 479 -13.07 -40.21 -10.64
C CYS A 479 -12.54 -41.24 -11.65
N GLY A 480 -11.96 -42.35 -11.15
CA GLY A 480 -11.48 -43.46 -11.98
C GLY A 480 -10.02 -43.35 -12.44
N VAL A 481 -9.28 -42.34 -11.99
CA VAL A 481 -7.85 -42.15 -12.31
C VAL A 481 -6.99 -42.64 -11.15
N SER A 482 -6.00 -43.50 -11.42
CA SER A 482 -5.30 -44.31 -10.41
C SER A 482 -4.17 -43.62 -9.64
N SER A 483 -3.81 -42.37 -9.95
CA SER A 483 -2.58 -41.72 -9.44
C SER A 483 -2.78 -40.34 -8.79
N SER A 484 -3.91 -40.08 -8.12
CA SER A 484 -4.08 -38.84 -7.34
C SER A 484 -3.12 -38.72 -6.14
N SER A 485 -2.29 -39.73 -5.84
CA SER A 485 -1.46 -39.78 -4.62
C SER A 485 -0.42 -38.67 -4.47
N GLU A 486 -0.09 -37.92 -5.53
CA GLU A 486 0.93 -36.87 -5.47
C GLU A 486 0.39 -35.44 -5.36
N ILE A 487 -0.88 -35.17 -5.67
CA ILE A 487 -1.42 -33.79 -5.68
C ILE A 487 -2.10 -33.42 -4.34
N SER A 488 -2.04 -32.14 -3.98
CA SER A 488 -2.88 -31.58 -2.91
C SER A 488 -3.66 -30.39 -3.44
N THR A 489 -4.99 -30.42 -3.34
CA THR A 489 -5.85 -29.29 -3.73
C THR A 489 -5.84 -28.24 -2.63
N LEU A 490 -6.00 -28.64 -1.37
CA LEU A 490 -6.03 -27.73 -0.23
C LEU A 490 -5.32 -28.37 0.95
N ASN A 491 -4.45 -27.61 1.62
CA ASN A 491 -3.78 -28.03 2.85
C ASN A 491 -4.49 -27.42 4.05
N TYR A 492 -4.58 -28.18 5.15
CA TYR A 492 -5.29 -27.75 6.35
C TYR A 492 -4.63 -28.25 7.63
N THR A 493 -4.88 -27.53 8.72
CA THR A 493 -4.46 -27.80 10.10
C THR A 493 -5.72 -27.92 10.99
N PRO A 494 -5.65 -28.57 12.16
CA PRO A 494 -6.83 -28.75 13.01
C PRO A 494 -7.41 -27.45 13.58
N ASP A 495 -6.64 -26.35 13.59
CA ASP A 495 -7.09 -25.04 14.05
C ASP A 495 -7.92 -24.29 12.97
N ASP A 496 -8.03 -24.88 11.78
CA ASP A 496 -8.79 -24.32 10.68
C ASP A 496 -10.29 -24.46 10.90
N VAL A 497 -10.97 -23.33 11.08
CA VAL A 497 -12.43 -23.32 11.12
C VAL A 497 -12.99 -23.65 9.74
N ALA A 498 -12.52 -22.95 8.70
CA ALA A 498 -12.90 -23.21 7.32
C ALA A 498 -11.87 -22.65 6.33
N ARG A 499 -11.23 -23.48 5.50
CA ARG A 499 -10.29 -23.04 4.46
C ARG A 499 -10.82 -23.33 3.05
N PRO A 500 -10.98 -22.31 2.19
CA PRO A 500 -11.37 -22.49 0.80
C PRO A 500 -10.17 -22.61 -0.14
N ASN A 501 -10.36 -23.27 -1.28
CA ASN A 501 -9.53 -23.11 -2.46
C ASN A 501 -10.39 -23.24 -3.74
N SER A 502 -10.10 -22.45 -4.76
CA SER A 502 -10.67 -22.61 -6.10
C SER A 502 -10.18 -23.91 -6.74
N VAL A 503 -11.00 -24.49 -7.61
CA VAL A 503 -10.71 -25.76 -8.27
C VAL A 503 -11.21 -25.71 -9.71
N LEU A 504 -10.28 -25.89 -10.65
CA LEU A 504 -10.56 -26.22 -12.04
C LEU A 504 -10.21 -27.70 -12.24
N VAL A 505 -11.22 -28.55 -12.42
CA VAL A 505 -11.02 -30.00 -12.42
C VAL A 505 -11.70 -30.68 -13.61
N PRO A 506 -10.99 -31.58 -14.32
CA PRO A 506 -11.60 -32.43 -15.33
C PRO A 506 -12.72 -33.29 -14.75
N VAL A 507 -13.76 -33.54 -15.55
CA VAL A 507 -14.85 -34.42 -15.14
C VAL A 507 -14.55 -35.87 -15.57
N GLY A 508 -14.76 -36.83 -14.67
CA GLY A 508 -14.64 -38.25 -15.00
C GLY A 508 -15.67 -38.70 -16.03
N THR A 509 -15.45 -39.86 -16.67
CA THR A 509 -16.30 -40.37 -17.77
C THR A 509 -17.78 -40.54 -17.42
N ASN A 510 -18.11 -40.71 -16.14
CA ASN A 510 -19.50 -40.82 -15.65
C ASN A 510 -20.13 -39.48 -15.25
N GLY A 511 -19.41 -38.37 -15.40
CA GLY A 511 -19.83 -37.04 -14.95
C GLY A 511 -19.48 -36.72 -13.49
N ASP A 512 -18.59 -37.52 -12.88
CA ASP A 512 -18.23 -37.46 -11.47
C ASP A 512 -16.84 -36.86 -11.22
N ILE A 513 -16.72 -36.13 -10.11
CA ILE A 513 -15.44 -35.84 -9.45
C ILE A 513 -15.36 -36.58 -8.12
N CYS A 514 -14.14 -36.84 -7.68
CA CYS A 514 -13.83 -37.55 -6.46
C CYS A 514 -13.15 -36.59 -5.47
N LEU A 515 -13.67 -36.55 -4.25
CA LEU A 515 -13.08 -35.83 -3.13
C LEU A 515 -12.48 -36.84 -2.15
N ARG A 516 -11.22 -36.64 -1.77
CA ARG A 516 -10.54 -37.50 -0.79
C ARG A 516 -9.79 -36.65 0.21
N SER A 517 -10.18 -36.75 1.48
CA SER A 517 -9.55 -36.02 2.58
C SER A 517 -8.61 -36.95 3.35
N LEU A 518 -7.39 -36.52 3.64
CA LEU A 518 -6.42 -37.35 4.38
C LEU A 518 -6.89 -37.65 5.82
N LYS A 519 -7.63 -36.70 6.40
CA LYS A 519 -8.21 -36.77 7.74
C LYS A 519 -9.70 -36.53 7.66
N GLY A 520 -10.45 -36.90 8.69
CA GLY A 520 -11.87 -36.62 8.71
C GLY A 520 -12.08 -35.11 8.69
N ALA A 521 -12.99 -34.66 7.84
CA ALA A 521 -13.30 -33.24 7.66
C ALA A 521 -14.66 -33.08 7.02
N ASP A 522 -15.29 -31.93 7.26
CA ASP A 522 -16.40 -31.49 6.44
C ASP A 522 -15.90 -30.77 5.19
N VAL A 523 -16.65 -30.86 4.09
CA VAL A 523 -16.38 -30.22 2.82
C VAL A 523 -17.63 -29.55 2.29
N ILE A 524 -17.48 -28.30 1.85
CA ILE A 524 -18.47 -27.53 1.10
C ILE A 524 -17.95 -27.40 -0.34
N VAL A 525 -18.81 -27.61 -1.32
CA VAL A 525 -18.48 -27.44 -2.75
C VAL A 525 -19.47 -26.46 -3.36
N ASP A 526 -18.96 -25.30 -3.75
CA ASP A 526 -19.69 -24.27 -4.48
C ASP A 526 -19.26 -24.29 -5.96
N TYR A 527 -20.19 -24.04 -6.88
CA TYR A 527 -20.04 -24.17 -8.33
C TYR A 527 -20.18 -22.82 -9.01
N THR A 528 -19.23 -22.49 -9.89
CA THR A 528 -19.16 -21.19 -10.58
C THR A 528 -19.24 -21.29 -12.10
N GLY A 529 -19.07 -22.48 -12.67
CA GLY A 529 -19.23 -22.69 -14.12
C GLY A 529 -18.63 -24.00 -14.62
N TYR A 530 -18.61 -24.18 -15.94
CA TYR A 530 -18.04 -25.35 -16.59
C TYR A 530 -17.32 -24.99 -17.89
N PHE A 531 -16.49 -25.91 -18.37
CA PHE A 531 -15.85 -25.84 -19.69
C PHE A 531 -16.41 -26.94 -20.57
N ALA A 532 -16.76 -26.62 -21.80
CA ALA A 532 -17.28 -27.58 -22.78
C ALA A 532 -16.83 -27.21 -24.20
N PRO A 533 -16.76 -28.18 -25.12
CA PRO A 533 -16.53 -27.92 -26.54
C PRO A 533 -17.57 -26.99 -27.16
N GLY A 534 -17.15 -26.16 -28.13
CA GLY A 534 -18.05 -25.35 -28.95
C GLY A 534 -18.21 -23.90 -28.50
N THR A 535 -19.45 -23.39 -28.50
CA THR A 535 -19.75 -21.98 -28.19
C THR A 535 -19.68 -21.74 -26.70
N GLY A 536 -18.90 -20.76 -26.26
CA GLY A 536 -18.80 -20.29 -24.88
C GLY A 536 -17.91 -19.06 -24.85
N LEU A 537 -17.34 -18.75 -23.68
CA LEU A 537 -16.41 -17.64 -23.54
C LEU A 537 -14.96 -18.10 -23.63
N ASP A 538 -14.15 -17.38 -24.38
CA ASP A 538 -12.72 -17.68 -24.54
C ASP A 538 -11.90 -16.82 -23.57
N PHE A 539 -10.81 -17.38 -23.05
CA PHE A 539 -9.96 -16.72 -22.06
C PHE A 539 -8.92 -15.82 -22.73
N VAL A 540 -8.83 -14.59 -22.27
CA VAL A 540 -7.77 -13.64 -22.61
C VAL A 540 -6.89 -13.44 -21.36
N PRO A 541 -5.66 -13.96 -21.36
CA PRO A 541 -4.72 -13.68 -20.27
C PRO A 541 -4.31 -12.21 -20.27
N LEU A 542 -4.19 -11.62 -19.09
CA LEU A 542 -3.81 -10.22 -18.88
C LEU A 542 -2.52 -10.14 -18.08
N ASP A 543 -1.74 -9.08 -18.30
CA ASP A 543 -0.68 -8.71 -17.36
C ASP A 543 -1.30 -8.53 -15.96
N PRO A 544 -0.88 -9.28 -14.93
CA PRO A 544 -1.58 -9.27 -13.65
C PRO A 544 -1.67 -7.87 -13.04
N ILE A 545 -2.85 -7.48 -12.58
CA ILE A 545 -3.13 -6.11 -12.13
C ILE A 545 -4.04 -6.12 -10.91
N ARG A 546 -3.79 -5.18 -9.99
CA ARG A 546 -4.67 -4.91 -8.85
C ARG A 546 -5.80 -3.99 -9.28
N MET A 547 -7.04 -4.43 -9.15
CA MET A 547 -8.24 -3.67 -9.49
C MET A 547 -8.84 -2.95 -8.29
N PHE A 548 -8.65 -3.47 -7.08
CA PHE A 548 -9.15 -2.85 -5.85
C PHE A 548 -8.25 -3.16 -4.66
N ASP A 549 -8.03 -2.18 -3.80
CA ASP A 549 -7.39 -2.37 -2.50
C ASP A 549 -7.88 -1.38 -1.47
N SER A 550 -8.70 -1.88 -0.54
CA SER A 550 -9.27 -1.07 0.54
C SER A 550 -8.24 -0.39 1.46
N ARG A 551 -6.98 -0.83 1.46
CA ARG A 551 -5.90 -0.20 2.24
C ARG A 551 -5.35 1.05 1.56
N SER A 552 -5.56 1.17 0.25
CA SER A 552 -5.07 2.30 -0.53
C SER A 552 -5.95 3.52 -0.29
N THR A 553 -5.31 4.69 -0.17
CA THR A 553 -5.98 6.00 -0.20
C THR A 553 -6.12 6.53 -1.63
N ASN A 554 -5.50 5.89 -2.63
CA ASN A 554 -5.60 6.28 -4.03
C ASN A 554 -7.00 5.97 -4.57
N SER A 555 -7.72 6.99 -5.01
CA SER A 555 -9.08 6.87 -5.53
C SER A 555 -9.18 5.97 -6.75
N GLY A 556 -8.13 5.84 -7.57
CA GLY A 556 -8.10 4.92 -8.71
C GLY A 556 -8.04 3.42 -8.34
N LEU A 557 -7.75 3.09 -7.08
CA LEU A 557 -7.82 1.73 -6.51
C LEU A 557 -8.92 1.56 -5.48
N ASN A 558 -9.39 2.67 -4.90
CA ASN A 558 -10.32 2.64 -3.79
C ASN A 558 -11.11 3.96 -3.68
N GLU A 559 -12.27 3.99 -4.33
CA GLU A 559 -13.21 5.12 -4.18
C GLU A 559 -14.08 5.03 -2.92
N SER A 560 -14.00 3.93 -2.16
CA SER A 560 -15.09 3.53 -1.25
C SER A 560 -14.75 3.49 0.24
N THR A 561 -13.49 3.29 0.61
CA THR A 561 -13.11 3.17 2.04
C THR A 561 -12.08 4.19 2.51
N GLY A 562 -11.43 4.94 1.63
CA GLY A 562 -10.44 5.96 2.03
C GLY A 562 -9.24 5.39 2.81
N GLY A 563 -8.87 4.12 2.55
CA GLY A 563 -7.82 3.40 3.27
C GLY A 563 -8.31 2.54 4.44
N ASP A 564 -9.58 2.64 4.83
CA ASP A 564 -10.15 1.86 5.93
C ASP A 564 -10.60 0.44 5.51
N ARG A 565 -10.88 -0.41 6.50
CA ARG A 565 -11.50 -1.73 6.29
C ARG A 565 -12.89 -1.58 5.66
N VAL A 566 -13.27 -2.54 4.84
CA VAL A 566 -14.66 -2.66 4.39
C VAL A 566 -15.52 -3.09 5.58
N ASN A 567 -16.56 -2.32 5.90
CA ASN A 567 -17.45 -2.59 7.04
C ASN A 567 -18.22 -3.92 6.91
N ALA A 568 -18.58 -4.49 8.06
CA ALA A 568 -19.39 -5.70 8.15
C ALA A 568 -20.70 -5.61 7.37
N GLY A 569 -21.06 -6.69 6.67
CA GLY A 569 -22.29 -6.80 5.88
C GLY A 569 -22.32 -5.96 4.60
N ARG A 570 -21.22 -5.30 4.21
CA ARG A 570 -21.17 -4.46 3.01
C ARG A 570 -20.79 -5.26 1.77
N THR A 571 -21.13 -4.70 0.62
CA THR A 571 -20.68 -5.17 -0.70
C THR A 571 -19.94 -4.06 -1.39
N VAL A 572 -18.73 -4.36 -1.87
CA VAL A 572 -17.94 -3.48 -2.74
C VAL A 572 -18.26 -3.85 -4.18
N ARG A 573 -18.62 -2.87 -5.01
CA ARG A 573 -18.77 -3.01 -6.46
C ARG A 573 -17.48 -2.55 -7.11
N ILE A 574 -16.93 -3.37 -7.99
CA ILE A 574 -15.63 -3.16 -8.65
C ILE A 574 -15.89 -3.25 -10.16
N PRO A 575 -15.80 -2.14 -10.89
CA PRO A 575 -15.82 -2.14 -12.35
C PRO A 575 -14.64 -2.94 -12.91
N ILE A 576 -14.92 -3.89 -13.80
CA ILE A 576 -13.88 -4.73 -14.43
C ILE A 576 -13.83 -4.49 -15.93
N ALA A 577 -14.93 -4.75 -16.66
CA ALA A 577 -14.94 -4.63 -18.12
C ALA A 577 -14.72 -3.18 -18.57
N GLY A 578 -13.81 -2.97 -19.52
CA GLY A 578 -13.53 -1.65 -20.10
C GLY A 578 -12.75 -0.71 -19.20
N VAL A 579 -12.21 -1.20 -18.08
CA VAL A 579 -11.47 -0.40 -17.09
C VAL A 579 -10.01 -0.80 -17.10
N ARG A 580 -9.11 0.19 -17.10
CA ARG A 580 -7.65 0.02 -16.94
C ARG A 580 -7.04 -1.04 -17.88
N GLY A 581 -7.45 -1.03 -19.14
CA GLY A 581 -6.94 -1.93 -20.19
C GLY A 581 -7.65 -3.28 -20.31
N VAL A 582 -8.63 -3.57 -19.45
CA VAL A 582 -9.47 -4.77 -19.58
C VAL A 582 -10.44 -4.62 -20.77
N PRO A 583 -10.60 -5.66 -21.64
CA PRO A 583 -11.59 -5.66 -22.72
C PRO A 583 -13.00 -5.28 -22.24
N ALA A 584 -13.70 -4.44 -23.02
CA ALA A 584 -15.01 -3.88 -22.66
C ALA A 584 -16.16 -4.90 -22.72
N ASP A 585 -15.95 -6.00 -23.45
CA ASP A 585 -16.87 -7.13 -23.60
C ASP A 585 -16.57 -8.28 -22.63
N ALA A 586 -15.71 -8.07 -21.61
CA ALA A 586 -15.49 -9.03 -20.54
C ALA A 586 -16.81 -9.42 -19.84
N THR A 587 -17.10 -10.72 -19.82
CA THR A 587 -18.32 -11.28 -19.19
C THR A 587 -18.03 -12.22 -18.02
N ALA A 588 -16.78 -12.65 -17.85
CA ALA A 588 -16.27 -13.26 -16.62
C ALA A 588 -14.79 -12.90 -16.39
N VAL A 589 -14.30 -13.10 -15.17
CA VAL A 589 -12.95 -12.72 -14.74
C VAL A 589 -12.26 -13.84 -13.97
N SER A 590 -10.96 -14.02 -14.21
CA SER A 590 -10.04 -14.76 -13.34
C SER A 590 -9.45 -13.79 -12.34
N VAL A 591 -9.76 -13.99 -11.07
CA VAL A 591 -9.44 -13.08 -9.97
C VAL A 591 -8.71 -13.82 -8.85
N ASN A 592 -7.84 -13.13 -8.14
CA ASN A 592 -7.35 -13.53 -6.83
C ASN A 592 -7.88 -12.55 -5.78
N LEU A 593 -8.60 -13.08 -4.79
CA LEU A 593 -9.20 -12.30 -3.72
C LEU A 593 -8.35 -12.48 -2.46
N THR A 594 -7.99 -11.39 -1.80
CA THR A 594 -7.26 -11.43 -0.54
C THR A 594 -8.01 -10.68 0.55
N ALA A 595 -8.16 -11.31 1.71
CA ALA A 595 -8.60 -10.68 2.94
C ALA A 595 -7.42 -10.52 3.90
N THR A 596 -7.29 -9.39 4.61
CA THR A 596 -6.19 -9.15 5.55
C THR A 596 -6.59 -8.25 6.72
N ASN A 597 -5.84 -8.34 7.82
CA ASN A 597 -6.04 -7.59 9.07
C ASN A 597 -7.47 -7.73 9.63
N ALA A 598 -8.03 -8.93 9.60
CA ALA A 598 -9.36 -9.21 10.15
C ALA A 598 -9.35 -9.05 11.69
N THR A 599 -10.37 -8.39 12.25
CA THR A 599 -10.55 -8.28 13.72
C THR A 599 -11.46 -9.38 14.26
N LYS A 600 -12.28 -9.99 13.38
CA LYS A 600 -13.18 -11.11 13.65
C LYS A 600 -13.07 -12.14 12.53
N GLY A 601 -13.59 -13.35 12.77
CA GLY A 601 -13.77 -14.32 11.68
C GLY A 601 -14.67 -13.72 10.60
N SER A 602 -14.21 -13.70 9.36
CA SER A 602 -14.93 -13.11 8.23
C SER A 602 -14.81 -13.99 6.99
N PHE A 603 -15.65 -13.72 6.00
CA PHE A 603 -15.52 -14.30 4.67
C PHE A 603 -15.88 -13.29 3.58
N LEU A 604 -15.35 -13.54 2.39
CA LEU A 604 -15.67 -12.83 1.17
C LEU A 604 -16.54 -13.69 0.26
N THR A 605 -17.55 -13.10 -0.38
CA THR A 605 -18.31 -13.73 -1.48
C THR A 605 -18.18 -12.87 -2.72
N ALA A 606 -17.63 -13.43 -3.81
CA ALA A 606 -17.51 -12.77 -5.11
C ALA A 606 -18.62 -13.23 -6.07
N PHE A 607 -19.31 -12.29 -6.72
CA PHE A 607 -20.49 -12.59 -7.55
C PHE A 607 -20.78 -11.47 -8.59
N PRO A 608 -21.64 -11.73 -9.60
CA PRO A 608 -21.95 -10.80 -10.72
C PRO A 608 -22.70 -9.51 -10.37
N CYS A 609 -22.70 -9.08 -9.10
CA CYS A 609 -23.66 -8.13 -8.56
C CYS A 609 -25.13 -8.59 -8.65
N GLY A 610 -26.01 -8.02 -7.83
CA GLY A 610 -27.40 -8.48 -7.70
C GLY A 610 -27.63 -9.43 -6.52
N PRO A 611 -28.53 -10.43 -6.62
CA PRO A 611 -28.82 -11.34 -5.52
C PRO A 611 -27.58 -12.10 -5.06
N ARG A 612 -27.18 -11.89 -3.80
CA ARG A 612 -26.00 -12.52 -3.22
C ARG A 612 -26.21 -14.04 -3.08
N PRO A 613 -25.31 -14.88 -3.63
CA PRO A 613 -25.37 -16.32 -3.43
C PRO A 613 -24.93 -16.71 -2.01
N ASN A 614 -25.41 -17.85 -1.51
CA ASN A 614 -24.97 -18.42 -0.24
C ASN A 614 -23.69 -19.26 -0.42
N THR A 615 -22.61 -18.60 -0.83
CA THR A 615 -21.29 -19.19 -1.07
C THR A 615 -20.22 -18.31 -0.42
N SER A 616 -18.99 -18.82 -0.26
CA SER A 616 -17.84 -17.99 0.09
C SER A 616 -16.65 -18.33 -0.80
N ASN A 617 -15.73 -17.37 -0.97
CA ASN A 617 -14.49 -17.50 -1.73
C ASN A 617 -13.29 -17.45 -0.79
N VAL A 618 -13.21 -16.48 0.11
CA VAL A 618 -12.12 -16.36 1.08
C VAL A 618 -12.71 -16.47 2.47
N ASN A 619 -12.07 -17.22 3.36
CA ASN A 619 -12.40 -17.25 4.78
C ASN A 619 -11.14 -16.88 5.56
N ILE A 620 -11.29 -16.03 6.57
CA ILE A 620 -10.18 -15.52 7.38
C ILE A 620 -10.58 -15.43 8.84
N VAL A 621 -9.62 -15.63 9.74
CA VAL A 621 -9.76 -15.50 11.19
C VAL A 621 -8.74 -14.49 11.74
N PRO A 622 -8.96 -13.88 12.93
CA PRO A 622 -8.18 -12.71 13.37
C PRO A 622 -6.68 -12.92 13.56
N TRP A 623 -6.25 -14.17 13.78
CA TRP A 623 -4.83 -14.50 13.96
C TRP A 623 -4.11 -14.78 12.64
N GLU A 624 -4.83 -14.84 11.52
CA GLU A 624 -4.23 -14.94 10.19
C GLU A 624 -3.88 -13.55 9.67
N ALA A 625 -2.63 -13.36 9.27
CA ALA A 625 -2.19 -12.10 8.66
C ALA A 625 -2.96 -11.80 7.36
N ALA A 626 -3.13 -12.82 6.50
CA ALA A 626 -3.90 -12.72 5.28
C ALA A 626 -4.35 -14.12 4.81
N SER A 627 -5.44 -14.16 4.07
CA SER A 627 -5.97 -15.34 3.40
C SER A 627 -6.33 -14.96 1.97
N ALA A 628 -5.82 -15.72 1.00
CA ALA A 628 -6.07 -15.48 -0.41
C ALA A 628 -6.67 -16.72 -1.07
N ASN A 629 -7.57 -16.49 -2.02
CA ASN A 629 -8.12 -17.54 -2.85
C ASN A 629 -8.42 -17.03 -4.26
N GLY A 630 -8.00 -17.79 -5.26
CA GLY A 630 -8.39 -17.58 -6.64
C GLY A 630 -9.89 -17.78 -6.81
N ALA A 631 -10.45 -17.24 -7.89
CA ALA A 631 -11.81 -17.51 -8.30
C ALA A 631 -11.98 -17.23 -9.80
N THR A 632 -12.89 -17.96 -10.42
CA THR A 632 -13.43 -17.63 -11.74
C THR A 632 -14.86 -17.17 -11.56
N VAL A 633 -15.13 -15.90 -11.83
CA VAL A 633 -16.40 -15.25 -11.44
C VAL A 633 -17.05 -14.62 -12.66
N LYS A 634 -18.34 -14.89 -12.84
CA LYS A 634 -19.17 -14.20 -13.82
C LYS A 634 -19.28 -12.70 -13.47
N LEU A 635 -19.22 -11.83 -14.46
CA LEU A 635 -19.46 -10.39 -14.28
C LEU A 635 -20.94 -10.04 -14.45
N SER A 636 -21.33 -8.89 -13.90
CA SER A 636 -22.66 -8.31 -14.12
C SER A 636 -22.88 -8.01 -15.61
N SER A 637 -24.12 -7.67 -16.00
CA SER A 637 -24.38 -7.14 -17.34
C SER A 637 -23.66 -5.83 -17.64
N ASP A 638 -23.26 -5.10 -16.59
CA ASP A 638 -22.51 -3.85 -16.67
C ASP A 638 -20.99 -4.10 -16.63
N GLY A 639 -20.54 -5.36 -16.55
CA GLY A 639 -19.13 -5.71 -16.49
C GLY A 639 -18.49 -5.61 -15.10
N ASP A 640 -19.28 -5.63 -14.03
CA ASP A 640 -18.78 -5.47 -12.66
C ASP A 640 -18.65 -6.78 -11.88
N LEU A 641 -17.74 -6.75 -10.92
CA LEU A 641 -17.61 -7.72 -9.85
C LEU A 641 -18.13 -7.14 -8.53
N CYS A 642 -18.94 -7.89 -7.79
CA CYS A 642 -19.33 -7.55 -6.43
C CYS A 642 -18.66 -8.48 -5.42
N VAL A 643 -18.09 -7.91 -4.37
CA VAL A 643 -17.49 -8.64 -3.24
C VAL A 643 -18.22 -8.28 -1.95
N TYR A 644 -18.97 -9.24 -1.39
CA TYR A 644 -19.60 -9.12 -0.08
C TYR A 644 -18.62 -9.46 1.03
N VAL A 645 -18.70 -8.73 2.14
CA VAL A 645 -17.88 -8.88 3.34
C VAL A 645 -18.77 -9.21 4.53
N LEU A 646 -18.52 -10.34 5.22
CA LEU A 646 -19.29 -10.72 6.40
C LEU A 646 -19.02 -9.76 7.58
N ASP A 647 -17.77 -9.69 8.03
CA ASP A 647 -17.27 -8.87 9.13
C ASP A 647 -16.10 -8.01 8.65
N GLU A 648 -15.81 -6.91 9.36
CA GLU A 648 -14.85 -5.90 8.92
C GLU A 648 -13.47 -6.49 8.56
N VAL A 649 -12.98 -6.16 7.36
CA VAL A 649 -11.69 -6.67 6.86
C VAL A 649 -11.18 -5.78 5.72
N HIS A 650 -9.87 -5.77 5.49
CA HIS A 650 -9.36 -5.24 4.24
C HIS A 650 -9.54 -6.27 3.12
N VAL A 651 -9.96 -5.79 1.96
CA VAL A 651 -10.16 -6.57 0.73
C VAL A 651 -9.21 -6.05 -0.34
N ILE A 652 -8.55 -6.98 -1.02
CA ILE A 652 -7.70 -6.74 -2.19
C ILE A 652 -8.20 -7.65 -3.31
N VAL A 653 -8.29 -7.12 -4.52
CA VAL A 653 -8.77 -7.83 -5.71
C VAL A 653 -7.76 -7.63 -6.83
N ASP A 654 -7.06 -8.71 -7.17
CA ASP A 654 -6.11 -8.78 -8.27
C ASP A 654 -6.72 -9.61 -9.40
N ILE A 655 -6.50 -9.26 -10.67
CA ILE A 655 -6.96 -10.03 -11.83
C ILE A 655 -5.77 -10.41 -12.72
N ASN A 656 -5.92 -11.53 -13.44
CA ASN A 656 -4.87 -12.08 -14.30
C ASN A 656 -5.39 -12.49 -15.69
N GLY A 657 -6.66 -12.22 -15.97
CA GLY A 657 -7.32 -12.57 -17.23
C GLY A 657 -8.83 -12.44 -17.17
N VAL A 658 -9.46 -12.37 -18.34
CA VAL A 658 -10.92 -12.28 -18.51
C VAL A 658 -11.43 -13.30 -19.52
N TYR A 659 -12.75 -13.49 -19.57
CA TYR A 659 -13.43 -14.33 -20.55
C TYR A 659 -14.39 -13.50 -21.41
N LEU A 660 -14.30 -13.65 -22.74
CA LEU A 660 -15.04 -12.90 -23.76
C LEU A 660 -15.97 -13.79 -24.57
#